data_AF-A0A4Q3BDH5-F1
#
_entry.id   AF-A0A4Q3BDH5-F1
#
_cell.length_a   1.000
_cell.length_b   1.000
_cell.length_c   1.000
_cell.angle_alpha   90.00
_cell.angle_beta   90.00
_cell.angle_gamma   90.00
#
_symmetry.space_group_name_H-M   'P 1'
#
loop_
_entity.id
_entity.type
_entity.pdbx_description
1 polymer ?
#
loop_
_entity_poly.entity_id
_entity_poly.type
_entity_poly.pdbx_seq_one_letter_code
_entity_poly.pdbx_strand_id
1 'polypeptide(L)'
;MQENKPIYKDGLFITGIILISISAFIFYLPEILPQQERQNFFSFFFINYAIAVFYLIVLWGRGVAKLKWRFMLQSITWYIPAIILLLISAYALNREINVFQVSVDWLNALLVIQCTNLLLFSIYDKLPKWFRMVMFFILGAGLVLFCYLAVYVAPLYAIGLVAFIFLGISGHAFVPLLFVISILILFRKFSRNQRNIILPFVAGIILPFITGIYFAIQWNNITNIIDKEYTQSLINENDLPAWVRISQRLPKNSVTEKVLKAGMIYTIHENDGNFFWSPPNRSFDEQKKHDPLVVFASLFNYNSELNETEKIKILESVYDSRHQAQERLWSGENLRTRQVISNVRLWPEYRMAYTEKILSIENTGIHNWWNNTEEALYTFHLPEGAVVTSLSLWINGKEEKGYLTSKQKADTAYQTIVGVENRDPSVVHWQEGNTVTVRVFPCTREENRRFKIGITSPLQVIDNDLVYNNIYFDGPIMNDAKETRLINSGNEILHDISFSTEKTPDGNYEFEGGYNAEWEIKIPLKPLAYASFAFGGKNYEIQEYKQQLIPADINKIYLDLNAAWNEDEVQEILASAKGKPIYAWLGKWFEVNKENYTELLKDFEKLQFSMFPLYEIKDRANSLLITKGTTTSPNLNDVSESNFHKGITKLAIDTSPLKTFCLGDDPLSPYMKTLKEFRMIQAENGEIKDLKNIIEKNIFPKNQEDNSHLQIKPAQIIITETAQKDKTVTKAPDHFFRLFAYNQIMKNAGAESIHKNFTDTNLVALAQKAYVVSPVSSLIVLETQADYERFGIEESKNSLGNASMKSSGAVPEPHEWALIGLVLITLTGFLYGKKLRQIWIP
;
A
#
# COMPACT_ATOMS: atom_id res chain seq x y z
N MET A 1 66.56 7.04 19.83
CA MET A 1 65.90 6.95 18.51
C MET A 1 65.07 5.67 18.49
N GLN A 2 63.81 5.72 18.92
CA GLN A 2 62.85 4.65 18.63
C GLN A 2 62.23 4.99 17.27
N GLU A 3 62.31 4.08 16.31
CA GLU A 3 61.58 4.20 15.05
C GLU A 3 60.09 4.44 15.38
N ASN A 4 59.57 5.60 15.00
CA ASN A 4 58.14 5.89 15.06
C ASN A 4 57.43 4.88 14.15
N LYS A 5 56.95 3.77 14.73
CA LYS A 5 56.07 2.84 14.01
C LYS A 5 54.91 3.66 13.46
N PRO A 6 54.55 3.48 12.18
CA PRO A 6 53.46 4.24 11.61
C PRO A 6 52.15 3.85 12.30
N ILE A 7 51.25 4.81 12.50
CA ILE A 7 50.07 4.68 13.38
C ILE A 7 49.16 3.49 13.01
N TYR A 8 49.04 3.14 11.72
CA TYR A 8 48.28 1.96 11.28
C TYR A 8 48.90 0.61 11.68
N LYS A 9 50.15 0.60 12.17
CA LYS A 9 50.84 -0.56 12.77
C LYS A 9 50.91 -0.46 14.30
N ASP A 10 50.30 0.56 14.89
CA ASP A 10 50.27 0.77 16.34
C ASP A 10 49.25 -0.17 16.98
N GLY A 11 49.65 -0.86 18.05
CA GLY A 11 48.82 -1.85 18.71
C GLY A 11 47.53 -1.26 19.30
N LEU A 12 47.53 0.01 19.74
CA LEU A 12 46.34 0.65 20.30
C LEU A 12 45.31 0.95 19.21
N PHE A 13 45.76 1.47 18.07
CA PHE A 13 44.88 1.77 16.94
C PHE A 13 44.27 0.49 16.34
N ILE A 14 45.08 -0.58 16.18
CA ILE A 14 44.59 -1.89 15.71
C ILE A 14 43.57 -2.48 16.69
N THR A 15 43.84 -2.39 18.00
CA THR A 15 42.88 -2.82 19.03
C THR A 15 41.57 -2.05 18.89
N GLY A 16 41.62 -0.74 18.67
CA GLY A 16 40.43 0.09 18.41
C GLY A 16 39.62 -0.37 17.19
N ILE A 17 40.28 -0.69 16.07
CA ILE A 17 39.60 -1.21 14.87
C ILE A 17 38.91 -2.54 15.17
N ILE A 18 39.59 -3.48 15.83
CA ILE A 18 39.02 -4.78 16.20
C ILE A 18 37.78 -4.59 17.07
N LEU A 19 37.87 -3.71 18.08
CA LEU A 19 36.73 -3.41 18.95
C LEU A 19 35.57 -2.75 18.19
N ILE A 20 35.84 -1.88 17.20
CA ILE A 20 34.78 -1.32 16.34
C ILE A 20 34.09 -2.42 15.56
N SER A 21 34.82 -3.34 14.94
CA SER A 21 34.22 -4.45 14.19
C SER A 21 33.37 -5.34 15.09
N ILE A 22 33.84 -5.65 16.30
CA ILE A 22 33.08 -6.41 17.30
C ILE A 22 31.82 -5.64 17.73
N SER A 23 31.95 -4.36 18.07
CA SER A 23 30.84 -3.52 18.51
C SER A 23 29.78 -3.34 17.40
N ALA A 24 30.20 -3.11 16.16
CA ALA A 24 29.30 -3.02 15.01
C ALA A 24 28.57 -4.35 14.75
N PHE A 25 29.26 -5.48 14.88
CA PHE A 25 28.64 -6.80 14.79
C PHE A 25 27.60 -7.01 15.90
N ILE A 26 27.92 -6.68 17.15
CA ILE A 26 27.00 -6.80 18.30
C ILE A 26 25.80 -5.87 18.14
N PHE A 27 26.00 -4.67 17.61
CA PHE A 27 24.91 -3.75 17.27
C PHE A 27 23.98 -4.31 16.18
N TYR A 28 24.53 -5.01 15.18
CA TYR A 28 23.74 -5.62 14.10
C TYR A 28 23.11 -6.97 14.47
N LEU A 29 23.68 -7.68 15.45
CA LEU A 29 23.28 -9.02 15.87
C LEU A 29 21.78 -9.21 16.13
N PRO A 30 21.06 -8.25 16.75
CA PRO A 30 19.62 -8.41 17.00
C PRO A 30 18.77 -8.51 15.73
N GLU A 31 19.26 -8.01 14.59
CA GLU A 31 18.58 -8.12 13.30
C GLU A 31 18.63 -9.55 12.73
N ILE A 32 19.65 -10.33 13.12
CA ILE A 32 19.92 -11.68 12.58
C ILE A 32 19.39 -12.79 13.50
N LEU A 33 19.36 -12.55 14.82
CA LEU A 33 19.04 -13.59 15.79
C LEU A 33 17.55 -14.03 15.77
N PRO A 34 17.26 -15.33 15.99
CA PRO A 34 15.91 -15.82 16.22
C PRO A 34 15.22 -15.12 17.40
N GLN A 35 13.90 -15.03 17.34
CA GLN A 35 13.07 -14.21 18.23
C GLN A 35 13.25 -14.50 19.74
N GLN A 36 13.56 -15.75 20.11
CA GLN A 36 13.76 -16.15 21.52
C GLN A 36 15.03 -15.54 22.15
N GLU A 37 16.09 -15.30 21.36
CA GLU A 37 17.35 -14.70 21.87
C GLU A 37 17.33 -13.17 21.82
N ARG A 38 16.36 -12.58 21.13
CA ARG A 38 16.15 -11.14 21.01
C ARG A 38 15.69 -10.48 22.31
N GLN A 39 15.13 -11.21 23.30
CA GLN A 39 14.54 -10.59 24.51
C GLN A 39 15.55 -9.84 25.43
N ASN A 40 16.86 -9.89 25.16
CA ASN A 40 17.93 -9.31 25.99
C ASN A 40 18.52 -7.99 25.43
N PHE A 41 17.70 -7.09 24.89
CA PHE A 41 18.13 -5.85 24.21
C PHE A 41 19.02 -4.91 25.03
N PHE A 42 18.63 -4.62 26.29
CA PHE A 42 19.49 -3.90 27.24
C PHE A 42 20.89 -4.50 27.36
N SER A 43 21.03 -5.83 27.23
CA SER A 43 22.33 -6.49 27.29
C SER A 43 23.21 -6.10 26.09
N PHE A 44 22.66 -5.96 24.88
CA PHE A 44 23.44 -5.52 23.71
C PHE A 44 23.90 -4.07 23.83
N PHE A 45 23.06 -3.18 24.38
CA PHE A 45 23.48 -1.83 24.73
C PHE A 45 24.63 -1.86 25.75
N PHE A 46 24.47 -2.58 26.87
CA PHE A 46 25.50 -2.63 27.92
C PHE A 46 26.82 -3.25 27.43
N ILE A 47 26.79 -4.22 26.51
CA ILE A 47 28.01 -4.77 25.90
C ILE A 47 28.71 -3.72 25.04
N ASN A 48 27.98 -3.02 24.16
CA ASN A 48 28.56 -1.94 23.35
C ASN A 48 29.12 -0.81 24.22
N TYR A 49 28.41 -0.45 25.28
CA TYR A 49 28.86 0.52 26.27
C TYR A 49 30.14 0.06 26.99
N ALA A 50 30.19 -1.19 27.44
CA ALA A 50 31.36 -1.76 28.10
C ALA A 50 32.58 -1.78 27.17
N ILE A 51 32.41 -2.09 25.88
CA ILE A 51 33.49 -2.03 24.88
C ILE A 51 34.02 -0.60 24.72
N ALA A 52 33.13 0.38 24.61
CA ALA A 52 33.51 1.78 24.48
C ALA A 52 34.27 2.29 25.72
N VAL A 53 33.76 1.98 26.92
CA VAL A 53 34.39 2.34 28.20
C VAL A 53 35.73 1.62 28.38
N PHE A 54 35.83 0.34 28.03
CA PHE A 54 37.08 -0.42 28.10
C PHE A 54 38.18 0.23 27.26
N TYR A 55 37.87 0.62 26.02
CA TYR A 55 38.86 1.28 25.15
C TYR A 55 39.28 2.64 25.71
N LEU A 56 38.36 3.42 26.30
CA LEU A 56 38.69 4.67 27.00
C LEU A 56 39.63 4.44 28.20
N ILE A 57 39.41 3.38 28.99
CA ILE A 57 40.29 2.98 30.10
C ILE A 57 41.69 2.61 29.58
N VAL A 58 41.77 1.87 28.46
CA VAL A 58 43.06 1.51 27.83
C VAL A 58 43.82 2.76 27.38
N LEU A 59 43.15 3.74 26.79
CA LEU A 59 43.76 5.02 26.41
C LEU A 59 44.27 5.81 27.63
N TRP A 60 43.52 5.76 28.74
CA TRP A 60 43.91 6.40 29.99
C TRP A 60 45.11 5.73 30.66
N GLY A 61 45.10 4.40 30.78
CA GLY A 61 46.20 3.61 31.36
C GLY A 61 47.51 3.73 30.58
N ARG A 62 47.46 4.01 29.27
CA ARG A 62 48.63 4.26 28.42
C ARG A 62 49.13 5.71 28.45
N GLY A 63 48.52 6.58 29.26
CA GLY A 63 48.91 7.99 29.39
C GLY A 63 48.61 8.85 28.17
N VAL A 64 47.83 8.33 27.21
CA VAL A 64 47.36 9.03 26.01
C VAL A 64 46.19 9.95 26.35
N ALA A 65 45.37 9.57 27.34
CA ALA A 65 44.24 10.37 27.78
C ALA A 65 44.60 11.51 28.73
N LYS A 66 45.25 12.57 28.21
CA LYS A 66 45.52 13.81 28.96
C LYS A 66 44.63 14.94 28.44
N LEU A 67 43.87 15.56 29.34
CA LEU A 67 42.86 16.61 29.06
C LEU A 67 43.42 17.96 28.52
N LYS A 68 44.70 18.03 28.16
CA LYS A 68 45.33 19.26 27.67
C LYS A 68 45.25 19.31 26.13
N TRP A 69 44.67 20.38 25.59
CA TRP A 69 44.44 20.60 24.14
C TRP A 69 45.66 20.33 23.24
N ARG A 70 46.87 20.68 23.69
CA ARG A 70 48.13 20.44 22.95
C ARG A 70 48.45 18.95 22.78
N PHE A 71 48.09 18.11 23.74
CA PHE A 71 48.29 16.66 23.67
C PHE A 71 47.25 16.01 22.77
N MET A 72 45.98 16.43 22.84
CA MET A 72 44.93 15.94 21.94
C MET A 72 45.27 16.13 20.44
N LEU A 73 45.89 17.24 20.06
CA LEU A 73 46.38 17.46 18.68
C LEU A 73 47.40 16.41 18.22
N GLN A 74 48.25 15.93 19.12
CA GLN A 74 49.27 14.93 18.83
C GLN A 74 48.66 13.52 18.79
N SER A 75 47.69 13.24 19.68
CA SER A 75 47.12 11.91 19.93
C SER A 75 45.77 11.62 19.27
N ILE A 76 45.18 12.57 18.52
CA ILE A 76 43.82 12.48 17.98
C ILE A 76 43.52 11.18 17.22
N THR A 77 44.51 10.61 16.53
CA THR A 77 44.38 9.35 15.79
C THR A 77 44.04 8.15 16.69
N TRP A 78 44.46 8.14 17.95
CA TRP A 78 44.08 7.09 18.91
C TRP A 78 42.69 7.31 19.53
N TYR A 79 42.18 8.55 19.51
CA TYR A 79 40.84 8.90 19.98
C TYR A 79 39.74 8.64 18.95
N ILE A 80 40.07 8.60 17.65
CA ILE A 80 39.09 8.32 16.58
C ILE A 80 38.34 7.01 16.85
N PRO A 81 39.01 5.87 17.16
CA PRO A 81 38.27 4.66 17.47
C PRO A 81 37.36 4.77 18.70
N ALA A 82 37.76 5.52 19.72
CA ALA A 82 36.96 5.71 20.93
C ALA A 82 35.64 6.44 20.62
N ILE A 83 35.71 7.47 19.78
CA ILE A 83 34.54 8.29 19.44
C ILE A 83 33.57 7.52 18.52
N ILE A 84 34.09 6.66 17.64
CA ILE A 84 33.25 5.75 16.83
C ILE A 84 32.58 4.70 17.72
N LEU A 85 33.29 4.10 18.69
CA LEU A 85 32.71 3.17 19.65
C LEU A 85 31.61 3.82 20.50
N LEU A 86 31.81 5.07 20.94
CA LEU A 86 30.79 5.85 21.63
C LEU A 86 29.58 6.15 20.74
N LEU A 87 29.78 6.36 19.44
CA LEU A 87 28.66 6.53 18.49
C LEU A 87 27.83 5.25 18.37
N ILE A 88 28.48 4.09 18.19
CA ILE A 88 27.79 2.80 18.13
C ILE A 88 27.01 2.55 19.42
N SER A 89 27.63 2.81 20.57
CA SER A 89 26.96 2.71 21.87
C SER A 89 25.79 3.70 22.03
N ALA A 90 25.91 4.93 21.50
CA ALA A 90 24.82 5.90 21.51
C ALA A 90 23.62 5.46 20.66
N TYR A 91 23.86 4.91 19.47
CA TYR A 91 22.80 4.36 18.62
C TYR A 91 22.22 3.06 19.19
N ALA A 92 23.02 2.25 19.89
CA ALA A 92 22.52 1.11 20.65
C ALA A 92 21.57 1.57 21.77
N LEU A 93 21.92 2.62 22.51
CA LEU A 93 21.04 3.22 23.52
C LEU A 93 19.77 3.80 22.89
N ASN A 94 19.90 4.42 21.70
CA ASN A 94 18.78 5.02 20.99
C ASN A 94 17.70 4.00 20.58
N ARG A 95 18.04 2.71 20.48
CA ARG A 95 17.06 1.63 20.25
C ARG A 95 16.23 1.30 21.49
N GLU A 96 16.73 1.61 22.68
CA GLU A 96 16.04 1.42 23.96
C GLU A 96 15.26 2.68 24.37
N ILE A 97 15.87 3.85 24.16
CA ILE A 97 15.32 5.16 24.51
C ILE A 97 15.47 6.07 23.29
N ASN A 98 14.38 6.23 22.54
CA ASN A 98 14.34 7.00 21.31
C ASN A 98 14.61 8.49 21.58
N VAL A 99 15.86 8.93 21.40
CA VAL A 99 16.24 10.36 21.34
C VAL A 99 16.11 10.87 19.91
N PHE A 100 16.54 10.05 18.96
CA PHE A 100 16.31 10.21 17.54
C PHE A 100 15.25 9.22 17.08
N GLN A 101 14.32 9.69 16.26
CA GLN A 101 13.49 8.83 15.42
C GLN A 101 14.36 8.09 14.40
N VAL A 102 13.79 7.10 13.69
CA VAL A 102 14.55 6.29 12.72
C VAL A 102 15.18 7.20 11.66
N SER A 103 16.51 7.17 11.56
CA SER A 103 17.24 7.98 10.59
C SER A 103 16.94 7.55 9.16
N VAL A 104 16.73 8.53 8.27
CA VAL A 104 16.61 8.29 6.81
C VAL A 104 17.88 7.67 6.23
N ASP A 105 17.74 6.89 5.15
CA ASP A 105 18.85 6.07 4.60
C ASP A 105 20.09 6.87 4.22
N TRP A 106 19.91 8.06 3.64
CA TRP A 106 21.04 8.91 3.26
C TRP A 106 21.83 9.39 4.48
N LEU A 107 21.16 9.61 5.61
CA LEU A 107 21.79 10.00 6.87
C LEU A 107 22.59 8.82 7.45
N ASN A 108 22.02 7.61 7.41
CA ASN A 108 22.72 6.38 7.81
C ASN A 108 23.99 6.17 6.99
N ALA A 109 23.89 6.29 5.66
CA ALA A 109 25.03 6.19 4.76
C ALA A 109 26.09 7.26 5.06
N LEU A 110 25.67 8.51 5.30
CA LEU A 110 26.59 9.60 5.62
C LEU A 110 27.34 9.37 6.94
N LEU A 111 26.67 8.86 7.98
CA LEU A 111 27.32 8.51 9.26
C LEU A 111 28.41 7.43 9.08
N VAL A 112 28.13 6.39 8.30
CA VAL A 112 29.10 5.32 8.00
C VAL A 112 30.27 5.86 7.17
N ILE A 113 30.00 6.69 6.16
CA ILE A 113 31.02 7.36 5.35
C ILE A 113 31.91 8.23 6.23
N GLN A 114 31.35 8.98 7.19
CA GLN A 114 32.14 9.79 8.12
C GLN A 114 33.02 8.96 9.04
N CYS A 115 32.48 7.90 9.64
CA CYS A 115 33.26 7.02 10.50
C CYS A 115 34.43 6.37 9.74
N THR A 116 34.16 5.91 8.52
CA THR A 116 35.18 5.33 7.63
C THR A 116 36.24 6.37 7.26
N ASN A 117 35.83 7.58 6.90
CA ASN A 117 36.72 8.68 6.56
C ASN A 117 37.65 9.05 7.74
N LEU A 118 37.13 9.09 8.96
CA LEU A 118 37.94 9.33 10.16
C LEU A 118 39.01 8.24 10.36
N LEU A 119 38.66 6.96 10.20
CA LEU A 119 39.62 5.86 10.32
C LEU A 119 40.75 5.94 9.28
N LEU A 120 40.45 6.40 8.06
CA LEU A 120 41.42 6.54 6.98
C LEU A 120 42.52 7.58 7.27
N PHE A 121 42.33 8.50 8.23
CA PHE A 121 43.40 9.43 8.64
C PHE A 121 44.61 8.73 9.25
N SER A 122 44.47 7.48 9.72
CA SER A 122 45.60 6.67 10.21
C SER A 122 46.61 6.29 9.12
N ILE A 123 46.17 6.28 7.85
CA ILE A 123 47.00 5.98 6.68
C ILE A 123 47.13 7.20 5.74
N TYR A 124 46.78 8.41 6.22
CA TYR A 124 46.74 9.65 5.46
C TYR A 124 47.99 9.87 4.58
N ASP A 125 49.18 9.68 5.16
CA ASP A 125 50.45 9.95 4.48
C ASP A 125 50.74 9.01 3.30
N LYS A 126 50.04 7.88 3.21
CA LYS A 126 50.16 6.92 2.10
C LYS A 126 49.19 7.16 0.95
N LEU A 127 48.13 7.92 1.20
CA LEU A 127 47.06 8.10 0.21
C LEU A 127 47.48 9.09 -0.88
N PRO A 128 47.02 8.95 -2.14
CA PRO A 128 47.33 9.90 -3.20
C PRO A 128 46.69 11.26 -2.94
N LYS A 129 47.25 12.33 -3.52
CA LYS A 129 46.82 13.73 -3.25
C LYS A 129 45.33 13.97 -3.51
N TRP A 130 44.78 13.43 -4.60
CA TRP A 130 43.36 13.59 -4.94
C TRP A 130 42.45 12.94 -3.88
N PHE A 131 42.82 11.77 -3.37
CA PHE A 131 42.05 11.06 -2.34
C PHE A 131 42.05 11.82 -1.01
N ARG A 132 43.18 12.44 -0.64
CA ARG A 132 43.26 13.33 0.52
C ARG A 132 42.31 14.53 0.39
N MET A 133 42.16 15.10 -0.81
CA MET A 133 41.20 16.18 -1.04
C MET A 133 39.76 15.71 -0.81
N VAL A 134 39.40 14.53 -1.31
CA VAL A 134 38.09 13.90 -1.07
C VAL A 134 37.86 13.67 0.43
N MET A 135 38.86 13.17 1.16
CA MET A 135 38.74 12.96 2.62
C MET A 135 38.44 14.26 3.37
N PHE A 136 39.09 15.38 3.00
CA PHE A 136 38.84 16.68 3.62
C PHE A 136 37.48 17.26 3.22
N PHE A 137 37.02 17.03 1.99
CA PHE A 137 35.66 17.36 1.59
C PHE A 137 34.62 16.61 2.44
N ILE A 138 34.78 15.29 2.59
CA ILE A 138 33.92 14.48 3.46
C ILE A 138 34.00 15.00 4.90
N LEU A 139 35.20 15.30 5.42
CA LEU A 139 35.40 15.83 6.76
C LEU A 139 34.66 17.16 6.99
N GLY A 140 34.62 18.04 5.98
CA GLY A 140 33.87 19.30 6.00
C GLY A 140 32.37 19.07 6.08
N ALA A 141 31.82 18.15 5.28
CA ALA A 141 30.41 17.78 5.33
C ALA A 141 30.04 17.15 6.69
N GLY A 142 30.96 16.36 7.25
CA GLY A 142 30.81 15.75 8.58
C GLY A 142 30.74 16.79 9.69
N LEU A 143 31.48 17.90 9.57
CA LEU A 143 31.39 19.00 10.53
C LEU A 143 29.97 19.56 10.60
N VAL A 144 29.34 19.81 9.45
CA VAL A 144 27.97 20.33 9.39
C VAL A 144 26.99 19.33 10.02
N LEU A 145 27.10 18.05 9.66
CA LEU A 145 26.25 16.99 10.20
C LEU A 145 26.33 16.89 11.73
N PHE A 146 27.54 16.78 12.29
CA PHE A 146 27.70 16.60 13.73
C PHE A 146 27.42 17.89 14.51
N CYS A 147 27.61 19.07 13.91
CA CYS A 147 27.12 20.33 14.47
C CYS A 147 25.59 20.31 14.58
N TYR A 148 24.90 19.88 13.52
CA TYR A 148 23.44 19.73 13.54
C TYR A 148 22.98 18.76 14.64
N LEU A 149 23.55 17.55 14.70
CA LEU A 149 23.20 16.56 15.73
C LEU A 149 23.51 17.07 17.15
N ALA A 150 24.60 17.83 17.33
CA ALA A 150 24.94 18.44 18.60
C ALA A 150 23.95 19.54 19.02
N VAL A 151 23.43 20.32 18.06
CA VAL A 151 22.37 21.30 18.34
C VAL A 151 21.05 20.60 18.65
N TYR A 152 20.72 19.54 17.89
CA TYR A 152 19.48 18.78 18.08
C TYR A 152 19.36 18.17 19.48
N VAL A 153 20.45 17.60 20.00
CA VAL A 153 20.49 16.97 21.34
C VAL A 153 20.75 17.98 22.46
N ALA A 154 20.99 19.26 22.15
CA ALA A 154 21.35 20.28 23.13
C ALA A 154 20.40 20.40 24.34
N PRO A 155 19.06 20.25 24.20
CA PRO A 155 18.16 20.29 25.36
C PRO A 155 18.46 19.22 26.41
N LEU A 156 19.08 18.09 26.02
CA LEU A 156 19.47 17.01 26.93
C LEU A 156 20.80 17.27 27.64
N TYR A 157 21.57 18.31 27.31
CA TYR A 157 22.90 18.53 27.90
C TYR A 157 22.86 18.83 29.40
N ALA A 158 21.90 19.63 29.87
CA ALA A 158 21.78 19.97 31.29
C ALA A 158 21.47 18.72 32.14
N ILE A 159 20.46 17.95 31.72
CA ILE A 159 20.09 16.68 32.34
C ILE A 159 21.24 15.69 32.22
N GLY A 160 21.85 15.63 31.03
CA GLY A 160 22.96 14.74 30.72
C GLY A 160 24.15 14.95 31.64
N LEU A 161 24.52 16.20 31.91
CA LEU A 161 25.63 16.57 32.80
C LEU A 161 25.37 16.15 34.25
N VAL A 162 24.14 16.35 34.76
CA VAL A 162 23.77 15.94 36.12
C VAL A 162 23.72 14.42 36.25
N ALA A 163 23.09 13.73 35.30
CA ALA A 163 22.97 12.27 35.29
C ALA A 163 24.31 11.55 35.06
N PHE A 164 25.30 12.24 34.46
CA PHE A 164 26.60 11.65 34.11
C PHE A 164 27.35 11.19 35.36
N ILE A 165 27.16 11.89 36.47
CA ILE A 165 27.82 11.64 37.75
C ILE A 165 27.39 10.30 38.36
N PHE A 166 26.18 9.82 38.08
CA PHE A 166 25.63 8.62 38.71
C PHE A 166 25.80 7.35 37.88
N LEU A 167 25.62 7.43 36.54
CA LEU A 167 25.55 6.24 35.68
C LEU A 167 26.49 6.27 34.47
N GLY A 168 27.10 7.42 34.11
CA GLY A 168 27.96 7.56 32.93
C GLY A 168 27.26 7.39 31.56
N ILE A 169 26.08 6.75 31.52
CA ILE A 169 25.27 6.50 30.31
C ILE A 169 24.79 7.81 29.68
N SER A 170 24.48 8.82 30.47
CA SER A 170 24.04 10.11 29.91
C SER A 170 25.15 10.87 29.16
N GLY A 171 26.40 10.39 29.24
CA GLY A 171 27.51 10.90 28.44
C GLY A 171 27.30 10.75 26.93
N HIS A 172 26.42 9.84 26.48
CA HIS A 172 26.07 9.67 25.07
C HIS A 172 25.48 10.94 24.44
N ALA A 173 24.80 11.79 25.23
CA ALA A 173 24.27 13.06 24.74
C ALA A 173 25.37 13.95 24.13
N PHE A 174 26.61 13.89 24.66
CA PHE A 174 27.72 14.72 24.21
C PHE A 174 28.51 14.14 23.03
N VAL A 175 28.17 12.93 22.54
CA VAL A 175 28.91 12.27 21.46
C VAL A 175 28.98 13.11 20.19
N PRO A 176 27.88 13.72 19.69
CA PRO A 176 27.95 14.60 18.52
C PRO A 176 28.95 15.77 18.71
N LEU A 177 28.98 16.37 19.90
CA LEU A 177 29.92 17.45 20.21
C LEU A 177 31.38 16.97 20.20
N LEU A 178 31.65 15.75 20.66
CA LEU A 178 32.99 15.13 20.58
C LEU A 178 33.44 14.93 19.13
N PHE A 179 32.53 14.58 18.22
CA PHE A 179 32.82 14.53 16.78
C PHE A 179 33.18 15.91 16.23
N VAL A 180 32.39 16.94 16.54
CA VAL A 180 32.68 18.34 16.13
C VAL A 180 34.09 18.75 16.56
N ILE A 181 34.42 18.55 17.84
CA ILE A 181 35.74 18.89 18.40
C ILE A 181 36.85 18.11 17.66
N SER A 182 36.64 16.81 17.42
CA SER A 182 37.64 15.94 16.78
C SER A 182 37.90 16.33 15.33
N ILE A 183 36.85 16.67 14.59
CA ILE A 183 36.95 17.16 13.21
C ILE A 183 37.74 18.47 13.17
N LEU A 184 37.44 19.43 14.06
CA LEU A 184 38.16 20.71 14.12
C LEU A 184 39.64 20.53 14.49
N ILE A 185 39.95 19.60 15.40
CA ILE A 185 41.33 19.26 15.79
C ILE A 185 42.08 18.63 14.60
N LEU A 186 41.46 17.68 13.89
CA LEU A 186 42.04 17.04 12.70
C LEU A 186 42.31 18.06 11.59
N PHE A 187 41.32 18.89 11.27
CA PHE A 187 41.48 19.94 10.27
C PHE A 187 42.62 20.89 10.63
N ARG A 188 42.69 21.37 11.89
CA ARG A 188 43.77 22.25 12.36
C ARG A 188 45.14 21.58 12.30
N LYS A 189 45.24 20.28 12.61
CA LYS A 189 46.49 19.52 12.57
C LYS A 189 47.09 19.51 11.16
N PHE A 190 46.28 19.20 10.14
CA PHE A 190 46.78 19.03 8.77
C PHE A 190 46.85 20.34 7.97
N SER A 191 45.92 21.28 8.17
CA SER A 191 45.87 22.56 7.42
C SER A 191 47.07 23.47 7.68
N ARG A 192 47.75 23.31 8.82
CA ARG A 192 49.01 24.01 9.12
C ARG A 192 50.15 23.67 8.15
N ASN A 193 50.17 22.42 7.68
CA ASN A 193 51.28 21.92 6.86
C ASN A 193 50.91 21.81 5.37
N GLN A 194 49.62 21.74 5.04
CA GLN A 194 49.12 21.56 3.68
C GLN A 194 47.96 22.54 3.43
N ARG A 195 48.19 23.62 2.67
CA ARG A 195 47.14 24.62 2.40
C ARG A 195 46.12 24.16 1.34
N ASN A 196 46.50 23.23 0.48
CA ASN A 196 45.66 22.71 -0.62
C ASN A 196 44.44 21.90 -0.16
N ILE A 197 44.37 21.49 1.11
CA ILE A 197 43.21 20.77 1.68
C ILE A 197 42.13 21.71 2.26
N ILE A 198 42.43 23.02 2.38
CA ILE A 198 41.48 24.00 2.93
C ILE A 198 40.28 24.15 2.01
N LEU A 199 40.51 24.28 0.70
CA LEU A 199 39.42 24.47 -0.27
C LEU A 199 38.46 23.26 -0.32
N PRO A 200 38.92 22.00 -0.43
CA PRO A 200 38.04 20.84 -0.33
C PRO A 200 37.22 20.80 0.97
N PHE A 201 37.85 21.09 2.11
CA PHE A 201 37.15 21.12 3.41
C PHE A 201 36.05 22.19 3.45
N VAL A 202 36.36 23.40 2.99
CA VAL A 202 35.37 24.49 2.90
C VAL A 202 34.27 24.15 1.91
N ALA A 203 34.58 23.56 0.75
CA ALA A 203 33.59 23.07 -0.20
C ALA A 203 32.66 22.01 0.43
N GLY A 204 33.22 21.12 1.26
CA GLY A 204 32.49 20.14 2.04
C GLY A 204 31.54 20.75 3.07
N ILE A 205 31.86 21.92 3.62
CA ILE A 205 30.95 22.68 4.51
C ILE A 205 29.86 23.38 3.70
N ILE A 206 30.23 24.02 2.60
CA ILE A 206 29.32 24.84 1.79
C ILE A 206 28.24 23.99 1.12
N LEU A 207 28.58 22.81 0.59
CA LEU A 207 27.62 22.01 -0.18
C LEU A 207 26.39 21.59 0.64
N PRO A 208 26.49 21.03 1.87
CA PRO A 208 25.33 20.75 2.71
C PRO A 208 24.45 21.98 2.99
N PHE A 209 25.03 23.17 3.17
CA PHE A 209 24.24 24.40 3.33
C PHE A 209 23.51 24.77 2.05
N ILE A 210 24.15 24.69 0.88
CA ILE A 210 23.50 24.92 -0.41
C ILE A 210 22.35 23.93 -0.61
N THR A 211 22.57 22.65 -0.33
CA THR A 211 21.54 21.60 -0.42
C THR A 211 20.39 21.88 0.54
N GLY A 212 20.66 22.24 1.79
CA GLY A 212 19.64 22.59 2.78
C GLY A 212 18.83 23.83 2.38
N ILE A 213 19.48 24.88 1.87
CA ILE A 213 18.82 26.09 1.37
C ILE A 213 17.97 25.76 0.14
N TYR A 214 18.50 25.01 -0.82
CA TYR A 214 17.74 24.58 -2.00
C TYR A 214 16.50 23.78 -1.60
N PHE A 215 16.65 22.81 -0.69
CA PHE A 215 15.53 22.03 -0.17
C PHE A 215 14.49 22.92 0.53
N ALA A 216 14.92 23.87 1.37
CA ALA A 216 14.02 24.82 2.04
C ALA A 216 13.29 25.74 1.04
N ILE A 217 13.93 26.13 -0.07
CA ILE A 217 13.27 26.89 -1.15
C ILE A 217 12.19 26.03 -1.82
N GLN A 218 12.49 24.77 -2.14
CA GLN A 218 11.50 23.86 -2.73
C GLN A 218 10.33 23.61 -1.77
N TRP A 219 10.62 23.37 -0.49
CA TRP A 219 9.63 23.26 0.57
C TRP A 219 8.72 24.49 0.62
N ASN A 220 9.30 25.70 0.64
CA ASN A 220 8.54 26.95 0.67
C ASN A 220 7.71 27.17 -0.60
N ASN A 221 8.21 26.77 -1.77
CA ASN A 221 7.43 26.84 -3.01
C ASN A 221 6.18 25.96 -2.93
N ILE A 222 6.30 24.76 -2.36
CA ILE A 222 5.19 23.83 -2.19
C ILE A 222 4.18 24.38 -1.18
N THR A 223 4.63 24.87 -0.02
CA THR A 223 3.72 25.47 0.98
C THR A 223 3.01 26.70 0.42
N ASN A 224 3.69 27.55 -0.35
CA ASN A 224 3.04 28.68 -1.03
C ASN A 224 1.97 28.24 -2.05
N ILE A 225 2.18 27.12 -2.76
CA ILE A 225 1.14 26.56 -3.65
C ILE A 225 -0.06 26.13 -2.81
N ILE A 226 0.16 25.42 -1.70
CA ILE A 226 -0.90 24.97 -0.78
C ILE A 226 -1.69 26.18 -0.27
N ASP A 227 -1.02 27.18 0.31
CA ASP A 227 -1.68 28.33 0.93
C ASP A 227 -2.45 29.17 -0.09
N LYS A 228 -1.89 29.35 -1.29
CA LYS A 228 -2.55 30.05 -2.39
C LYS A 228 -3.83 29.34 -2.83
N GLU A 229 -3.76 28.02 -3.06
CA GLU A 229 -4.93 27.24 -3.49
C GLU A 229 -5.99 27.13 -2.39
N TYR A 230 -5.55 26.98 -1.14
CA TYR A 230 -6.43 26.98 0.03
C TYR A 230 -7.18 28.31 0.14
N THR A 231 -6.48 29.44 0.08
CA THR A 231 -7.09 30.78 0.09
C THR A 231 -8.07 30.97 -1.08
N GLN A 232 -7.70 30.52 -2.28
CA GLN A 232 -8.61 30.57 -3.44
C GLN A 232 -9.86 29.70 -3.28
N SER A 233 -9.77 28.62 -2.52
CA SER A 233 -10.93 27.75 -2.24
C SER A 233 -11.91 28.38 -1.26
N LEU A 234 -11.44 29.26 -0.36
CA LEU A 234 -12.29 30.01 0.57
C LEU A 234 -13.06 31.15 -0.12
N ILE A 235 -12.50 31.71 -1.20
CA ILE A 235 -13.09 32.84 -1.93
C ILE A 235 -14.15 32.36 -2.94
N ASN A 236 -13.87 31.26 -3.64
CA ASN A 236 -14.73 30.77 -4.71
C ASN A 236 -15.66 29.68 -4.16
N GLU A 237 -16.98 29.84 -4.32
CA GLU A 237 -17.92 28.73 -4.14
C GLU A 237 -17.56 27.62 -5.13
N ASN A 238 -17.12 26.47 -4.64
CA ASN A 238 -16.71 25.32 -5.44
C ASN A 238 -17.43 24.07 -4.96
N ASP A 239 -17.73 23.17 -5.91
CA ASP A 239 -18.33 21.88 -5.59
C ASP A 239 -17.33 20.89 -4.96
N LEU A 240 -16.04 21.07 -5.25
CA LEU A 240 -14.95 20.25 -4.74
C LEU A 240 -14.34 20.84 -3.46
N PRO A 241 -13.94 20.00 -2.49
CA PRO A 241 -13.20 20.44 -1.30
C PRO A 241 -11.86 21.09 -1.64
N ALA A 242 -11.38 21.96 -0.74
CA ALA A 242 -10.10 22.65 -0.84
C ALA A 242 -8.92 21.69 -1.10
N TRP A 243 -8.82 20.62 -0.32
CA TRP A 243 -7.74 19.64 -0.44
C TRP A 243 -7.69 18.97 -1.82
N VAL A 244 -8.84 18.76 -2.49
CA VAL A 244 -8.88 18.18 -3.84
C VAL A 244 -8.22 19.13 -4.83
N ARG A 245 -8.61 20.41 -4.80
CA ARG A 245 -8.01 21.42 -5.69
C ARG A 245 -6.51 21.57 -5.47
N ILE A 246 -6.08 21.51 -4.21
CA ILE A 246 -4.66 21.51 -3.85
C ILE A 246 -3.97 20.29 -4.47
N SER A 247 -4.52 19.08 -4.26
CA SER A 247 -3.96 17.85 -4.84
C SER A 247 -3.89 17.85 -6.36
N GLN A 248 -4.83 18.51 -7.05
CA GLN A 248 -4.77 18.65 -8.51
C GLN A 248 -3.57 19.47 -8.96
N ARG A 249 -3.08 20.43 -8.18
CA ARG A 249 -2.01 21.37 -8.57
C ARG A 249 -0.65 21.06 -7.96
N LEU A 250 -0.60 20.18 -6.96
CA LEU A 250 0.64 19.81 -6.31
C LEU A 250 1.52 18.97 -7.24
N PRO A 251 2.80 19.32 -7.43
CA PRO A 251 3.69 18.51 -8.24
C PRO A 251 4.01 17.19 -7.53
N LYS A 252 3.89 16.07 -8.25
CA LYS A 252 4.24 14.74 -7.74
C LYS A 252 5.77 14.58 -7.68
N ASN A 253 6.36 14.94 -6.54
CA ASN A 253 7.78 14.74 -6.26
C ASN A 253 8.03 14.42 -4.77
N SER A 254 9.26 14.05 -4.43
CA SER A 254 9.63 13.63 -3.08
C SER A 254 9.63 14.76 -2.05
N VAL A 255 9.80 16.02 -2.47
CA VAL A 255 9.72 17.16 -1.54
C VAL A 255 8.27 17.41 -1.16
N THR A 256 7.33 17.39 -2.12
CA THR A 256 5.89 17.49 -1.86
C THR A 256 5.42 16.38 -0.93
N GLU A 257 5.88 15.14 -1.15
CA GLU A 257 5.55 14.02 -0.25
C GLU A 257 6.05 14.28 1.18
N LYS A 258 7.29 14.76 1.35
CA LYS A 258 7.85 15.13 2.66
C LYS A 258 7.11 16.27 3.34
N VAL A 259 6.63 17.27 2.58
CA VAL A 259 5.79 18.37 3.09
C VAL A 259 4.47 17.83 3.63
N LEU A 260 3.81 16.94 2.87
CA LEU A 260 2.54 16.32 3.27
C LEU A 260 2.73 15.37 4.46
N LYS A 261 3.88 14.69 4.56
CA LYS A 261 4.23 13.78 5.67
C LYS A 261 4.86 14.49 6.89
N ALA A 262 5.04 15.80 6.84
CA ALA A 262 5.65 16.59 7.91
C ALA A 262 4.78 16.57 9.18
N GLY A 263 5.37 16.29 10.34
CA GLY A 263 4.68 16.17 11.63
C GLY A 263 4.10 14.77 11.88
N MET A 264 3.57 14.12 10.83
CA MET A 264 3.04 12.75 10.91
C MET A 264 4.17 11.70 10.88
N ILE A 265 5.00 11.73 9.83
CA ILE A 265 6.10 10.77 9.63
C ILE A 265 7.44 11.43 9.84
N TYR A 266 7.65 12.63 9.30
CA TYR A 266 8.93 13.32 9.49
C TYR A 266 8.89 14.20 10.73
N THR A 267 9.94 14.08 11.54
CA THR A 267 10.18 14.98 12.66
C THR A 267 10.34 16.41 12.15
N ILE A 268 9.68 17.35 12.81
CA ILE A 268 9.69 18.79 12.51
C ILE A 268 10.11 19.57 13.76
N HIS A 269 10.33 20.87 13.61
CA HIS A 269 10.46 21.76 14.75
C HIS A 269 9.07 22.12 15.31
N GLU A 270 8.74 21.63 16.50
CA GLU A 270 7.53 22.03 17.25
C GLU A 270 7.84 23.17 18.22
N ASN A 271 7.03 24.24 18.20
CA ASN A 271 7.18 25.40 19.09
C ASN A 271 6.60 25.17 20.51
N ASP A 272 5.88 24.07 20.75
CA ASP A 272 5.08 23.87 21.97
C ASP A 272 5.85 23.25 23.15
N GLY A 273 7.19 23.28 23.13
CA GLY A 273 8.04 22.93 24.28
C GLY A 273 8.16 21.43 24.61
N ASN A 274 7.38 20.55 23.99
CA ASN A 274 7.44 19.09 24.13
C ASN A 274 8.33 18.41 23.07
N PHE A 275 9.56 18.91 22.91
CA PHE A 275 10.53 18.50 21.86
C PHE A 275 10.79 16.98 21.73
N PHE A 276 10.51 16.17 22.77
CA PHE A 276 10.76 14.72 22.77
C PHE A 276 9.51 13.86 22.98
N TRP A 277 8.35 14.44 23.31
CA TRP A 277 7.21 13.70 23.84
C TRP A 277 5.88 14.20 23.24
N SER A 278 5.69 13.97 21.95
CA SER A 278 4.41 14.18 21.27
C SER A 278 3.79 12.82 20.92
N PRO A 279 2.69 12.39 21.59
CA PRO A 279 1.97 11.20 21.20
C PRO A 279 1.31 11.42 19.83
N PRO A 280 1.36 10.46 18.90
CA PRO A 280 0.70 10.60 17.61
C PRO A 280 -0.82 10.63 17.78
N ASN A 281 -1.48 11.52 17.05
CA ASN A 281 -2.93 11.49 16.86
C ASN A 281 -3.17 10.90 15.47
N ARG A 282 -3.81 9.73 15.40
CA ARG A 282 -4.02 8.90 14.19
C ARG A 282 -2.73 8.34 13.56
N SER A 283 -2.55 7.02 13.59
CA SER A 283 -1.38 6.33 13.05
C SER A 283 -1.48 6.17 11.52
N PHE A 284 -0.67 6.91 10.77
CA PHE A 284 -0.30 6.51 9.40
C PHE A 284 0.70 5.35 9.52
N ASP A 285 0.54 4.27 8.75
CA ASP A 285 1.36 3.05 8.86
C ASP A 285 2.76 3.21 8.27
N GLU A 286 3.55 4.08 8.87
CA GLU A 286 4.96 4.28 8.59
C GLU A 286 5.64 4.78 9.87
N GLN A 287 6.80 4.20 10.20
CA GLN A 287 7.55 4.62 11.39
C GLN A 287 7.98 6.08 11.25
N LYS A 288 7.93 6.84 12.36
CA LYS A 288 8.45 8.21 12.39
C LYS A 288 9.94 8.22 12.05
N LYS A 289 10.33 9.18 11.19
CA LYS A 289 11.68 9.35 10.66
C LYS A 289 12.31 10.67 11.09
N HIS A 290 13.62 10.64 11.23
CA HIS A 290 14.46 11.83 11.41
C HIS A 290 15.16 12.17 10.09
N ASP A 291 14.74 13.27 9.45
CA ASP A 291 15.39 13.83 8.26
C ASP A 291 15.88 15.27 8.56
N PRO A 292 17.21 15.49 8.63
CA PRO A 292 17.77 16.82 8.88
C PRO A 292 17.32 17.90 7.90
N LEU A 293 17.03 17.56 6.64
CA LEU A 293 16.56 18.53 5.65
C LEU A 293 15.13 18.99 5.96
N VAL A 294 14.27 18.06 6.41
CA VAL A 294 12.89 18.38 6.82
C VAL A 294 12.88 19.23 8.08
N VAL A 295 13.65 18.83 9.10
CA VAL A 295 13.79 19.63 10.33
C VAL A 295 14.30 21.04 10.00
N PHE A 296 15.33 21.15 9.17
CA PHE A 296 15.88 22.45 8.77
C PHE A 296 14.86 23.31 8.00
N ALA A 297 14.14 22.74 7.03
CA ALA A 297 13.12 23.48 6.28
C ALA A 297 11.95 23.94 7.17
N SER A 298 11.52 23.09 8.11
CA SER A 298 10.43 23.41 9.04
C SER A 298 10.71 24.61 9.97
N LEU A 299 11.99 24.96 10.19
CA LEU A 299 12.36 26.16 10.96
C LEU A 299 11.96 27.47 10.28
N PHE A 300 11.84 27.48 8.96
CA PHE A 300 11.55 28.70 8.19
C PHE A 300 10.08 28.79 7.78
N ASN A 301 9.43 27.66 7.54
CA ASN A 301 8.01 27.61 7.21
C ASN A 301 7.42 26.21 7.49
N TYR A 302 6.60 26.08 8.53
CA TYR A 302 5.87 24.83 8.85
C TYR A 302 4.34 25.00 8.83
N ASN A 303 3.81 26.22 8.88
CA ASN A 303 2.38 26.47 8.99
C ASN A 303 1.68 26.17 7.66
N SER A 304 1.33 24.91 7.44
CA SER A 304 0.42 24.51 6.38
C SER A 304 -1.01 24.71 6.88
N GLU A 305 -1.83 25.38 6.08
CA GLU A 305 -3.28 25.50 6.33
C GLU A 305 -4.01 24.14 6.29
N LEU A 306 -3.36 23.09 5.75
CA LEU A 306 -3.91 21.75 5.72
C LEU A 306 -3.81 21.07 7.09
N ASN A 307 -4.95 20.58 7.57
CA ASN A 307 -4.95 19.68 8.72
C ASN A 307 -4.42 18.28 8.35
N GLU A 308 -4.11 17.46 9.36
CA GLU A 308 -3.56 16.10 9.14
C GLU A 308 -4.49 15.22 8.29
N THR A 309 -5.81 15.31 8.46
CA THR A 309 -6.77 14.52 7.68
C THR A 309 -6.74 14.90 6.20
N GLU A 310 -6.63 16.19 5.89
CA GLU A 310 -6.51 16.66 4.51
C GLU A 310 -5.17 16.26 3.88
N LYS A 311 -4.06 16.36 4.63
CA LYS A 311 -2.75 15.86 4.18
C LYS A 311 -2.82 14.38 3.83
N ILE A 312 -3.46 13.57 4.68
CA ILE A 312 -3.68 12.13 4.43
C ILE A 312 -4.49 11.92 3.14
N LYS A 313 -5.60 12.63 2.93
CA LYS A 313 -6.40 12.52 1.70
C LYS A 313 -5.62 12.87 0.42
N ILE A 314 -4.72 13.84 0.50
CA ILE A 314 -3.82 14.17 -0.62
C ILE A 314 -2.81 13.04 -0.87
N LEU A 315 -2.23 12.46 0.19
CA LEU A 315 -1.31 11.31 0.07
C LEU A 315 -2.03 10.09 -0.53
N GLU A 316 -3.26 9.81 -0.10
CA GLU A 316 -4.12 8.74 -0.63
C GLU A 316 -4.39 8.90 -2.13
N SER A 317 -4.65 10.13 -2.59
CA SER A 317 -5.05 10.38 -3.98
C SER A 317 -3.89 10.49 -4.97
N VAL A 318 -2.71 10.91 -4.51
CA VAL A 318 -1.56 11.24 -5.40
C VAL A 318 -0.36 10.30 -5.23
N TYR A 319 -0.16 9.72 -4.05
CA TYR A 319 1.07 8.99 -3.66
C TYR A 319 0.85 7.51 -3.38
N ASP A 320 -0.25 6.92 -3.87
CA ASP A 320 -0.58 5.50 -3.67
C ASP A 320 -0.51 5.08 -2.18
N SER A 321 -0.80 6.04 -1.29
CA SER A 321 -0.67 5.84 0.16
C SER A 321 -1.95 5.31 0.80
N ARG A 322 -2.89 4.81 -0.01
CA ARG A 322 -4.22 4.36 0.45
C ARG A 322 -4.13 3.21 1.43
N HIS A 323 -3.19 2.29 1.24
CA HIS A 323 -2.94 1.20 2.18
C HIS A 323 -2.45 1.73 3.54
N GLN A 324 -1.47 2.64 3.53
CA GLN A 324 -0.85 3.18 4.75
C GLN A 324 -1.78 4.10 5.54
N ALA A 325 -2.68 4.78 4.85
CA ALA A 325 -3.65 5.70 5.41
C ALA A 325 -4.92 5.03 5.98
N GLN A 326 -5.11 3.72 5.73
CA GLN A 326 -6.24 2.99 6.27
C GLN A 326 -6.28 3.11 7.80
N GLU A 327 -7.47 3.36 8.33
CA GLU A 327 -7.69 3.41 9.76
C GLU A 327 -7.38 2.06 10.40
N ARG A 328 -6.73 2.10 11.56
CA ARG A 328 -6.39 0.94 12.39
C ARG A 328 -6.77 1.22 13.83
N LEU A 329 -7.12 0.17 14.55
CA LEU A 329 -7.39 0.21 15.99
C LEU A 329 -6.12 -0.11 16.79
N TRP A 330 -5.18 -0.85 16.19
CA TRP A 330 -3.90 -1.23 16.78
C TRP A 330 -2.74 -0.96 15.80
N SER A 331 -1.51 -0.86 16.33
CA SER A 331 -0.32 -0.77 15.47
C SER A 331 -0.13 -2.05 14.64
N GLY A 332 0.52 -1.93 13.50
CA GLY A 332 0.97 -3.07 12.67
C GLY A 332 2.43 -2.96 12.25
N GLU A 333 3.22 -2.14 12.95
CA GLU A 333 4.59 -1.76 12.57
C GLU A 333 5.58 -2.91 12.65
N ASN A 334 5.33 -3.92 13.48
CA ASN A 334 6.26 -5.04 13.67
C ASN A 334 5.81 -6.33 13.00
N LEU A 335 4.82 -6.25 12.10
CA LEU A 335 4.30 -7.41 11.39
C LEU A 335 5.12 -7.70 10.12
N ARG A 336 5.27 -8.98 9.81
CA ARG A 336 5.77 -9.43 8.50
C ARG A 336 4.91 -10.55 7.94
N THR A 337 4.78 -10.60 6.62
CA THR A 337 4.18 -11.73 5.92
C THR A 337 5.24 -12.84 5.81
N ARG A 338 5.01 -13.97 6.48
CA ARG A 338 5.96 -15.08 6.56
C ARG A 338 5.83 -16.06 5.40
N GLN A 339 4.58 -16.38 5.05
CA GLN A 339 4.24 -17.37 4.02
C GLN A 339 2.97 -16.95 3.29
N VAL A 340 2.95 -17.21 1.99
CA VAL A 340 1.80 -17.05 1.09
C VAL A 340 1.54 -18.39 0.41
N ILE A 341 0.29 -18.83 0.36
CA ILE A 341 -0.14 -19.95 -0.48
C ILE A 341 -1.14 -19.40 -1.48
N SER A 342 -0.82 -19.48 -2.77
CA SER A 342 -1.68 -19.08 -3.88
C SER A 342 -2.22 -20.34 -4.55
N ASN A 343 -3.43 -20.76 -4.20
CA ASN A 343 -4.10 -21.90 -4.83
C ASN A 343 -5.06 -21.37 -5.89
N VAL A 344 -4.89 -21.75 -7.15
CA VAL A 344 -5.62 -21.23 -8.31
C VAL A 344 -6.24 -22.39 -9.08
N ARG A 345 -7.54 -22.29 -9.33
CA ARG A 345 -8.28 -23.18 -10.23
C ARG A 345 -8.74 -22.42 -11.45
N LEU A 346 -8.41 -22.93 -12.63
CA LEU A 346 -8.70 -22.31 -13.92
C LEU A 346 -9.79 -23.12 -14.64
N TRP A 347 -10.75 -22.41 -15.23
CA TRP A 347 -11.75 -22.98 -16.15
C TRP A 347 -11.70 -22.23 -17.49
N PRO A 348 -10.74 -22.55 -18.38
CA PRO A 348 -10.58 -21.87 -19.66
C PRO A 348 -11.83 -21.94 -20.56
N GLU A 349 -12.58 -23.04 -20.49
CA GLU A 349 -13.84 -23.23 -21.20
C GLU A 349 -14.97 -22.29 -20.73
N TYR A 350 -14.83 -21.70 -19.55
CA TYR A 350 -15.73 -20.68 -19.01
C TYR A 350 -15.08 -19.29 -18.93
N ARG A 351 -13.79 -19.18 -19.29
CA ARG A 351 -12.96 -17.97 -19.15
C ARG A 351 -12.98 -17.40 -17.72
N MET A 352 -12.87 -18.27 -16.73
CA MET A 352 -12.93 -17.91 -15.30
C MET A 352 -11.83 -18.60 -14.48
N ALA A 353 -11.57 -18.06 -13.31
CA ALA A 353 -10.71 -18.61 -12.29
C ALA A 353 -11.30 -18.43 -10.88
N TYR A 354 -10.86 -19.29 -9.98
CA TYR A 354 -11.05 -19.14 -8.54
C TYR A 354 -9.71 -19.27 -7.82
N THR A 355 -9.41 -18.30 -6.96
CA THR A 355 -8.13 -18.19 -6.26
C THR A 355 -8.36 -18.13 -4.76
N GLU A 356 -7.74 -19.04 -4.02
CA GLU A 356 -7.60 -18.94 -2.56
C GLU A 356 -6.19 -18.46 -2.23
N LYS A 357 -6.09 -17.39 -1.43
CA LYS A 357 -4.83 -16.92 -0.85
C LYS A 357 -4.84 -17.15 0.65
N ILE A 358 -3.89 -17.95 1.13
CA ILE A 358 -3.67 -18.20 2.56
C ILE A 358 -2.39 -17.49 2.96
N LEU A 359 -2.47 -16.59 3.94
CA LEU A 359 -1.33 -15.81 4.40
C LEU A 359 -1.04 -16.15 5.86
N SER A 360 0.24 -16.29 6.17
CA SER A 360 0.75 -16.42 7.53
C SER A 360 1.47 -15.13 7.92
N ILE A 361 0.99 -14.50 8.99
CA ILE A 361 1.50 -13.25 9.55
C ILE A 361 2.34 -13.59 10.78
N GLU A 362 3.52 -13.01 10.88
CA GLU A 362 4.40 -13.14 12.04
C GLU A 362 4.58 -11.76 12.68
N ASN A 363 4.40 -11.71 14.01
CA ASN A 363 4.72 -10.52 14.79
C ASN A 363 6.18 -10.58 15.26
N THR A 364 7.01 -9.69 14.71
CA THR A 364 8.45 -9.57 15.02
C THR A 364 8.75 -8.57 16.13
N GLY A 365 7.71 -7.99 16.75
CA GLY A 365 7.82 -6.95 17.76
C GLY A 365 8.75 -7.32 18.90
N ILE A 366 9.59 -6.35 19.23
CA ILE A 366 10.77 -6.53 20.05
C ILE A 366 10.52 -6.12 21.52
N HIS A 367 9.58 -5.23 21.77
CA HIS A 367 9.33 -4.66 23.10
C HIS A 367 8.39 -5.54 23.94
N ASN A 368 8.69 -5.65 25.24
CA ASN A 368 7.89 -6.37 26.26
C ASN A 368 7.10 -5.39 27.16
N TRP A 369 6.75 -4.19 26.68
CA TRP A 369 5.82 -3.34 27.43
C TRP A 369 4.38 -3.71 27.05
N TRP A 370 3.66 -4.31 28.01
CA TRP A 370 2.21 -4.53 28.09
C TRP A 370 1.54 -4.85 26.73
N ASN A 371 1.33 -6.15 26.45
CA ASN A 371 0.62 -6.68 25.27
C ASN A 371 1.12 -6.12 23.92
N ASN A 372 2.16 -6.74 23.35
CA ASN A 372 2.61 -6.49 21.97
C ASN A 372 1.68 -7.18 20.94
N THR A 373 0.37 -6.98 21.08
CA THR A 373 -0.64 -7.44 20.14
C THR A 373 -0.80 -6.38 19.06
N GLU A 374 -0.82 -6.82 17.80
CA GLU A 374 -0.91 -5.93 16.65
C GLU A 374 -2.08 -6.33 15.73
N GLU A 375 -2.49 -5.41 14.86
CA GLU A 375 -3.51 -5.62 13.84
C GLU A 375 -2.84 -5.67 12.46
N ALA A 376 -3.03 -6.77 11.73
CA ALA A 376 -2.58 -6.85 10.35
C ALA A 376 -3.64 -6.28 9.41
N LEU A 377 -3.19 -5.50 8.45
CA LEU A 377 -4.00 -4.98 7.36
C LEU A 377 -3.41 -5.44 6.04
N TYR A 378 -4.25 -5.93 5.13
CA TYR A 378 -3.90 -6.27 3.77
C TYR A 378 -4.82 -5.55 2.79
N THR A 379 -4.27 -4.98 1.71
CA THR A 379 -5.06 -4.45 0.58
C THR A 379 -4.82 -5.33 -0.64
N PHE A 380 -5.81 -6.09 -1.09
CA PHE A 380 -5.70 -6.90 -2.30
C PHE A 380 -6.15 -6.11 -3.53
N HIS A 381 -5.40 -6.25 -4.61
CA HIS A 381 -5.65 -5.64 -5.91
C HIS A 381 -6.30 -6.65 -6.85
N LEU A 382 -7.55 -6.40 -7.23
CA LEU A 382 -8.36 -7.33 -7.99
C LEU A 382 -8.36 -6.97 -9.48
N PRO A 383 -8.33 -7.95 -10.40
CA PRO A 383 -8.56 -7.69 -11.82
C PRO A 383 -9.99 -7.21 -12.06
N GLU A 384 -10.21 -6.50 -13.17
CA GLU A 384 -11.55 -6.01 -13.51
C GLU A 384 -12.58 -7.15 -13.58
N GLY A 385 -13.68 -6.97 -12.85
CA GLY A 385 -14.77 -7.95 -12.76
C GLY A 385 -14.55 -9.06 -11.74
N ALA A 386 -13.44 -9.08 -10.99
CA ALA A 386 -13.25 -10.02 -9.90
C ALA A 386 -13.93 -9.59 -8.59
N VAL A 387 -14.24 -10.56 -7.74
CA VAL A 387 -14.99 -10.36 -6.50
C VAL A 387 -14.55 -11.33 -5.40
N VAL A 388 -14.52 -10.86 -4.15
CA VAL A 388 -14.24 -11.70 -2.98
C VAL A 388 -15.48 -12.50 -2.61
N THR A 389 -15.29 -13.81 -2.45
CA THR A 389 -16.36 -14.80 -2.27
C THR A 389 -16.14 -15.73 -1.07
N SER A 390 -15.02 -15.57 -0.36
CA SER A 390 -14.72 -16.34 0.85
C SER A 390 -13.76 -15.59 1.78
N LEU A 391 -13.92 -15.78 3.08
CA LEU A 391 -12.99 -15.34 4.13
C LEU A 391 -12.94 -16.43 5.21
N SER A 392 -11.75 -16.72 5.72
CA SER A 392 -11.58 -17.64 6.84
C SER A 392 -10.42 -17.23 7.73
N LEU A 393 -10.50 -17.58 9.01
CA LEU A 393 -9.50 -17.30 10.03
C LEU A 393 -9.20 -18.59 10.79
N TRP A 394 -7.94 -18.85 11.11
CA TRP A 394 -7.60 -19.98 11.96
C TRP A 394 -7.72 -19.55 13.42
N ILE A 395 -8.66 -20.16 14.15
CA ILE A 395 -8.90 -19.93 15.58
C ILE A 395 -8.69 -21.28 16.28
N ASN A 396 -7.82 -21.31 17.29
CA ASN A 396 -7.47 -22.56 18.01
C ASN A 396 -7.07 -23.72 17.08
N GLY A 397 -6.35 -23.40 16.00
CA GLY A 397 -5.88 -24.37 15.00
C GLY A 397 -6.95 -24.85 13.99
N LYS A 398 -8.21 -24.43 14.12
CA LYS A 398 -9.31 -24.78 13.21
C LYS A 398 -9.64 -23.62 12.27
N GLU A 399 -9.88 -23.93 10.99
CA GLU A 399 -10.37 -22.94 10.01
C GLU A 399 -11.83 -22.60 10.31
N GLU A 400 -12.09 -21.36 10.71
CA GLU A 400 -13.44 -20.82 10.90
C GLU A 400 -13.80 -19.89 9.73
N LYS A 401 -14.98 -20.11 9.15
CA LYS A 401 -15.45 -19.40 7.96
C LYS A 401 -16.22 -18.14 8.35
N GLY A 402 -16.05 -17.06 7.58
CA GLY A 402 -16.75 -15.81 7.83
C GLY A 402 -18.17 -15.81 7.30
N TYR A 403 -19.06 -15.05 7.95
CA TYR A 403 -20.45 -14.83 7.53
C TYR A 403 -20.59 -13.52 6.77
N LEU A 404 -21.39 -13.54 5.69
CA LEU A 404 -21.69 -12.32 4.93
C LEU A 404 -22.83 -11.55 5.59
N THR A 405 -22.59 -10.27 5.87
CA THR A 405 -23.58 -9.35 6.46
C THR A 405 -23.49 -7.98 5.82
N SER A 406 -24.33 -7.03 6.24
CA SER A 406 -24.20 -5.64 5.79
C SER A 406 -22.89 -5.03 6.27
N LYS A 407 -22.32 -4.13 5.47
CA LYS A 407 -21.08 -3.41 5.80
C LYS A 407 -21.13 -2.80 7.21
N GLN A 408 -22.20 -2.08 7.52
CA GLN A 408 -22.40 -1.44 8.82
C GLN A 408 -22.41 -2.42 10.00
N LYS A 409 -23.05 -3.59 9.86
CA LYS A 409 -23.09 -4.60 10.93
C LYS A 409 -21.70 -5.20 11.16
N ALA A 410 -20.96 -5.51 10.09
CA ALA A 410 -19.59 -6.00 10.19
C ALA A 410 -18.66 -4.96 10.84
N ASP A 411 -18.75 -3.69 10.45
CA ASP A 411 -17.97 -2.59 11.05
C ASP A 411 -18.22 -2.47 12.55
N THR A 412 -19.49 -2.46 12.95
CA THR A 412 -19.90 -2.35 14.36
C THR A 412 -19.38 -3.53 15.18
N ALA A 413 -19.51 -4.75 14.66
CA ALA A 413 -19.02 -5.96 15.30
C ALA A 413 -17.49 -5.92 15.45
N TYR A 414 -16.77 -5.61 14.36
CA TYR A 414 -15.31 -5.56 14.36
C TYR A 414 -14.76 -4.52 15.34
N GLN A 415 -15.28 -3.29 15.31
CA GLN A 415 -14.84 -2.22 16.22
C GLN A 415 -15.11 -2.56 17.69
N THR A 416 -16.25 -3.18 17.99
CA THR A 416 -16.57 -3.61 19.36
C THR A 416 -15.60 -4.69 19.84
N ILE A 417 -15.37 -5.72 19.01
CA ILE A 417 -14.50 -6.84 19.38
C ILE A 417 -13.03 -6.42 19.49
N VAL A 418 -12.50 -5.63 18.55
CA VAL A 418 -11.08 -5.26 18.51
C VAL A 418 -10.77 -4.04 19.38
N GLY A 419 -11.67 -3.05 19.44
CA GLY A 419 -11.44 -1.81 20.16
C GLY A 419 -11.75 -1.88 21.66
N VAL A 420 -12.55 -2.86 22.10
CA VAL A 420 -12.99 -2.99 23.50
C VAL A 420 -12.61 -4.33 24.11
N GLU A 421 -12.78 -5.43 23.37
CA GLU A 421 -12.72 -6.78 23.93
C GLU A 421 -11.41 -7.52 23.63
N ASN A 422 -10.65 -7.06 22.64
CA ASN A 422 -9.35 -7.60 22.23
C ASN A 422 -9.37 -9.10 21.90
N ARG A 423 -10.43 -9.58 21.23
CA ARG A 423 -10.62 -10.99 20.82
C ARG A 423 -10.38 -11.19 19.32
N ASP A 424 -10.62 -12.39 18.80
CA ASP A 424 -10.31 -12.83 17.43
C ASP A 424 -11.39 -12.48 16.40
N PRO A 425 -11.20 -11.42 15.58
CA PRO A 425 -11.94 -11.33 14.33
C PRO A 425 -11.06 -11.09 13.11
N SER A 426 -11.64 -11.38 11.96
CA SER A 426 -11.17 -10.88 10.67
C SER A 426 -12.34 -10.34 9.87
N VAL A 427 -12.12 -9.24 9.15
CA VAL A 427 -13.16 -8.60 8.34
C VAL A 427 -12.60 -8.20 6.98
N VAL A 428 -13.42 -8.31 5.94
CA VAL A 428 -13.09 -7.85 4.58
C VAL A 428 -14.02 -6.71 4.18
N HIS A 429 -13.46 -5.62 3.68
CA HIS A 429 -14.21 -4.50 3.14
C HIS A 429 -13.92 -4.30 1.66
N TRP A 430 -14.99 -4.10 0.88
CA TRP A 430 -14.88 -3.57 -0.47
C TRP A 430 -14.30 -2.14 -0.43
N GLN A 431 -13.40 -1.85 -1.37
CA GLN A 431 -12.86 -0.53 -1.61
C GLN A 431 -12.99 -0.18 -3.10
N GLU A 432 -13.06 1.11 -3.41
CA GLU A 432 -13.10 1.58 -4.80
C GLU A 432 -11.84 1.19 -5.57
N GLY A 433 -11.98 1.10 -6.90
CA GLY A 433 -10.87 0.83 -7.80
C GLY A 433 -10.42 -0.62 -7.84
N ASN A 434 -11.38 -1.57 -7.81
CA ASN A 434 -11.12 -3.01 -7.73
C ASN A 434 -10.14 -3.39 -6.59
N THR A 435 -10.30 -2.81 -5.41
CA THR A 435 -9.48 -3.19 -4.25
C THR A 435 -10.35 -3.69 -3.10
N VAL A 436 -9.77 -4.48 -2.21
CA VAL A 436 -10.43 -4.95 -0.98
C VAL A 436 -9.44 -4.91 0.17
N THR A 437 -9.90 -4.48 1.34
CA THR A 437 -9.06 -4.49 2.55
C THR A 437 -9.47 -5.62 3.46
N VAL A 438 -8.48 -6.32 4.02
CA VAL A 438 -8.66 -7.37 5.03
C VAL A 438 -7.97 -6.93 6.29
N ARG A 439 -8.70 -6.94 7.41
CA ARG A 439 -8.12 -6.75 8.74
C ARG A 439 -8.11 -8.06 9.50
N VAL A 440 -7.02 -8.31 10.22
CA VAL A 440 -6.79 -9.57 10.94
C VAL A 440 -6.24 -9.25 12.31
N PHE A 441 -6.96 -9.71 13.33
CA PHE A 441 -6.60 -9.52 14.73
C PHE A 441 -6.95 -10.78 15.55
N PRO A 442 -6.29 -11.03 16.69
CA PRO A 442 -5.01 -10.45 17.11
C PRO A 442 -3.82 -11.07 16.36
N CYS A 443 -2.77 -10.29 16.13
CA CYS A 443 -1.45 -10.80 15.72
C CYS A 443 -0.52 -10.78 16.94
N THR A 444 -0.47 -11.89 17.68
CA THR A 444 0.39 -12.05 18.86
C THR A 444 1.77 -12.57 18.48
N ARG A 445 2.69 -12.60 19.45
CA ARG A 445 4.05 -13.14 19.27
C ARG A 445 4.14 -14.65 19.49
N GLU A 446 3.09 -15.26 20.01
CA GLU A 446 3.09 -16.66 20.43
C GLU A 446 2.92 -17.60 19.24
N GLU A 447 2.07 -17.22 18.30
CA GLU A 447 1.82 -17.98 17.09
C GLU A 447 1.66 -17.09 15.87
N ASN A 448 2.02 -17.63 14.71
CA ASN A 448 1.74 -16.95 13.45
C ASN A 448 0.23 -16.95 13.19
N ARG A 449 -0.31 -15.75 12.93
CA ARG A 449 -1.71 -15.60 12.59
C ARG A 449 -1.96 -16.01 11.14
N ARG A 450 -3.01 -16.77 10.86
CA ARG A 450 -3.34 -17.25 9.51
C ARG A 450 -4.75 -16.88 9.10
N PHE A 451 -4.91 -16.38 7.90
CA PHE A 451 -6.22 -16.14 7.28
C PHE A 451 -6.23 -16.59 5.82
N LYS A 452 -7.42 -16.81 5.28
CA LYS A 452 -7.65 -17.17 3.88
C LYS A 452 -8.67 -16.22 3.26
N ILE A 453 -8.40 -15.76 2.05
CA ILE A 453 -9.35 -15.03 1.20
C ILE A 453 -9.56 -15.79 -0.11
N GLY A 454 -10.82 -15.91 -0.54
CA GLY A 454 -11.18 -16.51 -1.81
C GLY A 454 -11.72 -15.47 -2.79
N ILE A 455 -11.21 -15.48 -4.02
CA ILE A 455 -11.57 -14.52 -5.08
C ILE A 455 -12.02 -15.28 -6.32
N THR A 456 -13.15 -14.88 -6.87
CA THR A 456 -13.63 -15.30 -8.19
C THR A 456 -13.23 -14.24 -9.21
N SER A 457 -12.56 -14.63 -10.30
CA SER A 457 -12.09 -13.69 -11.32
C SER A 457 -12.38 -14.17 -12.76
N PRO A 458 -12.68 -13.25 -13.68
CA PRO A 458 -12.65 -13.55 -15.11
C PRO A 458 -11.20 -13.65 -15.62
N LEU A 459 -10.97 -14.51 -16.63
CA LEU A 459 -9.73 -14.55 -17.40
C LEU A 459 -9.77 -13.50 -18.51
N GLN A 460 -8.68 -12.78 -18.73
CA GLN A 460 -8.62 -11.77 -19.79
C GLN A 460 -8.31 -12.42 -21.13
N VAL A 461 -9.00 -12.02 -22.20
CA VAL A 461 -8.67 -12.41 -23.57
C VAL A 461 -7.74 -11.35 -24.15
N ILE A 462 -6.48 -11.71 -24.37
CA ILE A 462 -5.47 -10.86 -25.00
C ILE A 462 -4.94 -11.62 -26.22
N ASP A 463 -5.08 -11.01 -27.40
CA ASP A 463 -4.82 -11.66 -28.69
C ASP A 463 -5.54 -13.01 -28.83
N ASN A 464 -4.81 -14.11 -28.75
CA ASN A 464 -5.33 -15.48 -28.84
C ASN A 464 -5.09 -16.31 -27.57
N ASP A 465 -4.82 -15.64 -26.44
CA ASP A 465 -4.56 -16.23 -25.14
C ASP A 465 -5.60 -15.78 -24.09
N LEU A 466 -5.86 -16.67 -23.15
CA LEU A 466 -6.50 -16.39 -21.87
C LEU A 466 -5.42 -16.12 -20.84
N VAL A 467 -5.44 -14.93 -20.25
CA VAL A 467 -4.46 -14.45 -19.29
C VAL A 467 -5.08 -14.41 -17.90
N TYR A 468 -4.47 -15.15 -16.98
CA TYR A 468 -4.70 -15.03 -15.54
C TYR A 468 -3.61 -14.14 -14.94
N ASN A 469 -4.02 -13.07 -14.26
CA ASN A 469 -3.13 -12.19 -13.51
C ASN A 469 -3.17 -12.53 -12.02
N ASN A 470 -2.01 -12.55 -11.36
CA ASN A 470 -1.93 -12.72 -9.92
C ASN A 470 -2.72 -11.62 -9.17
N ILE A 471 -3.45 -12.02 -8.13
CA ILE A 471 -4.11 -11.11 -7.20
C ILE A 471 -3.08 -10.74 -6.12
N TYR A 472 -2.29 -9.69 -6.37
CA TYR A 472 -1.28 -9.24 -5.41
C TYR A 472 -1.91 -8.39 -4.29
N PHE A 473 -1.11 -8.09 -3.27
CA PHE A 473 -1.56 -7.31 -2.13
C PHE A 473 -0.45 -6.40 -1.59
N ASP A 474 -0.86 -5.31 -0.96
CA ASP A 474 -0.07 -4.55 0.00
C ASP A 474 -0.34 -5.07 1.41
N GLY A 475 0.64 -5.00 2.30
CA GLY A 475 0.52 -5.48 3.67
C GLY A 475 1.84 -5.40 4.45
N PRO A 476 1.94 -6.10 5.58
CA PRO A 476 3.15 -6.19 6.38
C PRO A 476 4.37 -6.65 5.57
N ILE A 477 5.57 -6.30 6.03
CA ILE A 477 6.86 -6.51 5.35
C ILE A 477 6.94 -7.91 4.73
N MET A 478 7.30 -8.01 3.45
CA MET A 478 7.20 -9.25 2.67
C MET A 478 8.49 -9.68 1.96
N ASN A 479 9.61 -8.98 2.18
CA ASN A 479 10.88 -9.22 1.47
C ASN A 479 11.40 -10.67 1.58
N ASP A 480 11.12 -11.34 2.71
CA ASP A 480 11.53 -12.72 2.98
C ASP A 480 10.35 -13.71 2.96
N ALA A 481 9.19 -13.29 2.45
CA ALA A 481 8.00 -14.13 2.39
C ALA A 481 8.22 -15.28 1.40
N LYS A 482 7.93 -16.50 1.85
CA LYS A 482 7.91 -17.67 0.96
C LYS A 482 6.54 -17.80 0.32
N GLU A 483 6.49 -18.20 -0.95
CA GLU A 483 5.26 -18.49 -1.67
C GLU A 483 5.24 -19.92 -2.18
N THR A 484 4.12 -20.61 -1.95
CA THR A 484 3.74 -21.84 -2.63
C THR A 484 2.59 -21.53 -3.60
N ARG A 485 2.75 -21.84 -4.88
CA ARG A 485 1.71 -21.68 -5.91
C ARG A 485 1.23 -23.05 -6.34
N LEU A 486 -0.07 -23.28 -6.24
CA LEU A 486 -0.73 -24.51 -6.70
C LEU A 486 -1.71 -24.13 -7.78
N ILE A 487 -1.46 -24.56 -9.02
CA ILE A 487 -2.28 -24.23 -10.18
C ILE A 487 -2.95 -25.50 -10.71
N ASN A 488 -4.27 -25.52 -10.64
CA ASN A 488 -5.11 -26.53 -11.26
C ASN A 488 -5.68 -25.97 -12.57
N SER A 489 -5.17 -26.48 -13.70
CA SER A 489 -5.66 -26.16 -15.05
C SER A 489 -6.48 -27.31 -15.66
N GLY A 490 -6.92 -28.28 -14.84
CA GLY A 490 -7.52 -29.52 -15.34
C GLY A 490 -6.57 -30.27 -16.27
N ASN A 491 -7.00 -30.50 -17.52
CA ASN A 491 -6.20 -31.17 -18.54
C ASN A 491 -5.41 -30.20 -19.44
N GLU A 492 -5.43 -28.89 -19.13
CA GLU A 492 -4.85 -27.87 -20.01
C GLU A 492 -3.36 -27.71 -19.81
N ILE A 493 -2.65 -27.59 -20.93
CA ILE A 493 -1.22 -27.29 -20.96
C ILE A 493 -1.05 -25.77 -20.89
N LEU A 494 -0.36 -25.32 -19.86
CA LEU A 494 0.10 -23.93 -19.71
C LEU A 494 1.31 -23.73 -20.64
N HIS A 495 1.29 -22.74 -21.54
CA HIS A 495 2.34 -22.54 -22.55
C HIS A 495 3.18 -21.26 -22.40
N ASP A 496 2.87 -20.42 -21.41
CA ASP A 496 3.71 -19.27 -21.03
C ASP A 496 3.48 -18.98 -19.53
N ILE A 497 4.38 -19.51 -18.70
CA ILE A 497 4.37 -19.31 -17.25
C ILE A 497 5.60 -18.46 -16.92
N SER A 498 5.40 -17.33 -16.25
CA SER A 498 6.50 -16.42 -15.88
C SER A 498 7.41 -16.96 -14.75
N PHE A 499 7.26 -18.22 -14.36
CA PHE A 499 7.98 -18.88 -13.28
C PHE A 499 8.20 -20.38 -13.56
N SER A 500 9.24 -20.95 -12.95
CA SER A 500 9.52 -22.39 -13.04
C SER A 500 8.45 -23.18 -12.29
N THR A 501 7.99 -24.31 -12.85
CA THR A 501 6.98 -25.14 -12.21
C THR A 501 7.33 -26.61 -12.32
N GLU A 502 6.89 -27.39 -11.33
CA GLU A 502 6.92 -28.84 -11.36
C GLU A 502 5.48 -29.38 -11.46
N LYS A 503 5.30 -30.50 -12.16
CA LYS A 503 3.99 -31.18 -12.19
C LYS A 503 3.88 -32.13 -11.01
N THR A 504 2.85 -31.94 -10.20
CA THR A 504 2.47 -32.86 -9.13
C THR A 504 1.91 -34.17 -9.70
N PRO A 505 1.87 -35.27 -8.92
CA PRO A 505 1.27 -36.54 -9.33
C PRO A 505 -0.19 -36.42 -9.78
N ASP A 506 -0.92 -35.45 -9.22
CA ASP A 506 -2.32 -35.17 -9.54
C ASP A 506 -2.49 -34.28 -10.80
N GLY A 507 -1.40 -33.94 -11.49
CA GLY A 507 -1.40 -33.15 -12.71
C GLY A 507 -1.44 -31.64 -12.52
N ASN A 508 -1.47 -31.14 -11.28
CA ASN A 508 -1.37 -29.71 -10.97
C ASN A 508 0.06 -29.21 -11.16
N TYR A 509 0.20 -27.92 -11.42
CA TYR A 509 1.50 -27.23 -11.45
C TYR A 509 1.80 -26.63 -10.09
N GLU A 510 3.00 -26.88 -9.58
CA GLU A 510 3.46 -26.39 -8.29
C GLU A 510 4.74 -25.56 -8.45
N PHE A 511 4.83 -24.49 -7.64
CA PHE A 511 6.04 -23.70 -7.47
C PHE A 511 6.24 -23.39 -6.00
N GLU A 512 7.49 -23.49 -5.55
CA GLU A 512 7.93 -23.01 -4.23
C GLU A 512 9.08 -22.03 -4.41
N GLY A 513 8.98 -20.85 -3.79
CA GLY A 513 10.03 -19.84 -3.89
C GLY A 513 9.77 -18.62 -3.01
N GLY A 514 10.43 -17.50 -3.34
CA GLY A 514 10.11 -16.20 -2.76
C GLY A 514 8.80 -15.66 -3.35
N TYR A 515 8.04 -14.92 -2.54
CA TYR A 515 6.85 -14.22 -3.01
C TYR A 515 7.22 -13.21 -4.10
N ASN A 516 6.41 -13.17 -5.16
CA ASN A 516 6.49 -12.15 -6.19
C ASN A 516 5.07 -11.65 -6.47
N ALA A 517 4.87 -10.33 -6.46
CA ALA A 517 3.61 -9.72 -6.81
C ALA A 517 3.26 -9.89 -8.30
N GLU A 518 4.28 -9.89 -9.16
CA GLU A 518 4.16 -9.87 -10.61
C GLU A 518 4.37 -11.26 -11.21
N TRP A 519 3.26 -11.95 -11.45
CA TRP A 519 3.26 -13.15 -12.30
C TRP A 519 1.90 -13.35 -12.97
N GLU A 520 1.95 -14.00 -14.13
CA GLU A 520 0.79 -14.30 -14.96
C GLU A 520 0.87 -15.73 -15.50
N ILE A 521 -0.26 -16.22 -15.99
CA ILE A 521 -0.37 -17.51 -16.67
C ILE A 521 -1.15 -17.31 -17.96
N LYS A 522 -0.59 -17.76 -19.09
CA LYS A 522 -1.31 -17.79 -20.37
C LYS A 522 -1.73 -19.20 -20.76
N ILE A 523 -2.93 -19.29 -21.32
CA ILE A 523 -3.57 -20.52 -21.79
C ILE A 523 -4.20 -20.23 -23.16
N PRO A 524 -4.19 -21.17 -24.13
CA PRO A 524 -4.72 -20.85 -25.45
C PRO A 524 -6.21 -20.54 -25.35
N LEU A 525 -6.67 -19.54 -26.09
CA LEU A 525 -8.09 -19.21 -26.13
C LEU A 525 -8.92 -20.41 -26.58
N LYS A 526 -9.97 -20.74 -25.80
CA LYS A 526 -10.88 -21.84 -26.08
C LYS A 526 -12.29 -21.37 -26.45
N PRO A 527 -13.01 -22.14 -27.28
CA PRO A 527 -14.45 -21.99 -27.43
C PRO A 527 -15.15 -22.17 -26.08
N LEU A 528 -16.18 -21.36 -25.84
CA LEU A 528 -16.97 -21.46 -24.62
C LEU A 528 -17.74 -22.78 -24.57
N ALA A 529 -17.72 -23.45 -23.43
CA ALA A 529 -18.57 -24.61 -23.19
C ALA A 529 -20.00 -24.16 -22.84
N TYR A 530 -21.00 -24.81 -23.46
CA TYR A 530 -22.39 -24.59 -23.09
C TYR A 530 -22.70 -25.27 -21.76
N ALA A 531 -22.84 -24.48 -20.70
CA ALA A 531 -23.19 -24.95 -19.37
C ALA A 531 -24.05 -23.90 -18.65
N SER A 532 -24.94 -24.39 -17.79
CA SER A 532 -25.87 -23.58 -17.01
C SER A 532 -25.66 -23.86 -15.52
N PHE A 533 -25.68 -22.79 -14.71
CA PHE A 533 -25.71 -22.85 -13.26
C PHE A 533 -27.12 -22.48 -12.78
N ALA A 534 -27.77 -23.35 -12.01
CA ALA A 534 -29.14 -23.15 -11.53
C ALA A 534 -29.12 -22.79 -10.03
N PHE A 535 -29.74 -21.66 -9.67
CA PHE A 535 -29.89 -21.25 -8.27
C PHE A 535 -31.12 -20.36 -8.09
N GLY A 536 -31.87 -20.59 -7.01
CA GLY A 536 -33.01 -19.73 -6.65
C GLY A 536 -34.12 -19.65 -7.70
N GLY A 537 -34.35 -20.72 -8.50
CA GLY A 537 -35.34 -20.75 -9.57
C GLY A 537 -34.92 -20.03 -10.86
N LYS A 538 -33.63 -19.68 -10.98
CA LYS A 538 -33.03 -19.03 -12.15
C LYS A 538 -31.86 -19.85 -12.68
N ASN A 539 -31.59 -19.68 -13.96
CA ASN A 539 -30.45 -20.27 -14.66
C ASN A 539 -29.50 -19.16 -15.14
N TYR A 540 -28.21 -19.40 -14.99
CA TYR A 540 -27.13 -18.51 -15.41
C TYR A 540 -26.28 -19.22 -16.46
N GLU A 541 -26.20 -18.65 -17.66
CA GLU A 541 -25.51 -19.23 -18.82
C GLU A 541 -24.50 -18.25 -19.40
N ILE A 542 -23.39 -18.76 -19.92
CA ILE A 542 -22.38 -17.93 -20.59
C ILE A 542 -22.54 -17.97 -22.11
N GLN A 543 -22.31 -16.83 -22.74
CA GLN A 543 -22.27 -16.65 -24.18
C GLN A 543 -21.07 -15.81 -24.59
N GLU A 544 -20.62 -15.95 -25.83
CA GLU A 544 -19.49 -15.17 -26.33
C GLU A 544 -19.91 -13.73 -26.60
N TYR A 545 -19.21 -12.76 -26.01
CA TYR A 545 -19.40 -11.35 -26.32
C TYR A 545 -18.66 -11.01 -27.60
N LYS A 546 -19.37 -10.42 -28.56
CA LYS A 546 -18.77 -9.80 -29.75
C LYS A 546 -19.13 -8.33 -29.78
N GLN A 547 -18.11 -7.49 -29.89
CA GLN A 547 -18.31 -6.05 -30.01
C GLN A 547 -19.06 -5.75 -31.32
N GLN A 548 -20.15 -4.98 -31.19
CA GLN A 548 -20.96 -4.53 -32.31
C GLN A 548 -20.91 -3.00 -32.33
N LEU A 549 -20.48 -2.42 -33.45
CA LEU A 549 -20.54 -0.97 -33.65
C LEU A 549 -21.91 -0.60 -34.20
N ILE A 550 -22.57 0.34 -33.54
CA ILE A 550 -23.87 0.87 -33.96
C ILE A 550 -23.76 2.36 -34.25
N PRO A 551 -24.64 2.93 -35.11
CA PRO A 551 -24.78 4.38 -35.22
C PRO A 551 -25.04 4.99 -33.84
N ALA A 552 -24.35 6.09 -33.55
CA ALA A 552 -24.45 6.86 -32.34
C ALA A 552 -24.62 8.34 -32.70
N ASP A 553 -25.70 8.97 -32.26
CA ASP A 553 -25.98 10.39 -32.54
C ASP A 553 -25.10 11.32 -31.70
N ILE A 554 -23.77 11.31 -31.94
CA ILE A 554 -22.81 12.13 -31.18
C ILE A 554 -22.85 13.57 -31.70
N ASN A 555 -23.59 14.42 -31.02
CA ASN A 555 -23.79 15.83 -31.36
C ASN A 555 -22.88 16.78 -30.55
N LYS A 556 -22.39 16.35 -29.38
CA LYS A 556 -21.51 17.14 -28.51
C LYS A 556 -20.32 16.32 -28.04
N ILE A 557 -19.17 16.97 -27.94
CA ILE A 557 -17.93 16.35 -27.47
C ILE A 557 -17.47 17.10 -26.21
N TYR A 558 -17.05 16.34 -25.21
CA TYR A 558 -16.49 16.85 -23.96
C TYR A 558 -15.07 16.34 -23.80
N LEU A 559 -14.13 17.23 -23.47
CA LEU A 559 -12.74 16.90 -23.20
C LEU A 559 -12.47 16.98 -21.70
N ASP A 560 -12.03 15.86 -21.13
CA ASP A 560 -11.55 15.75 -19.77
C ASP A 560 -10.04 16.03 -19.72
N LEU A 561 -9.69 17.32 -19.83
CA LEU A 561 -8.31 17.79 -19.96
C LEU A 561 -7.56 17.82 -18.62
N ASN A 562 -6.29 17.45 -18.66
CA ASN A 562 -5.33 17.44 -17.55
C ASN A 562 -3.89 17.42 -18.11
N ALA A 563 -2.88 17.30 -17.25
CA ALA A 563 -1.46 17.30 -17.63
C ALA A 563 -1.00 16.13 -18.53
N ALA A 564 -1.81 15.07 -18.70
CA ALA A 564 -1.48 13.95 -19.60
C ALA A 564 -1.71 14.29 -21.09
N TRP A 565 -2.47 15.35 -21.37
CA TRP A 565 -2.80 15.77 -22.72
C TRP A 565 -1.69 16.57 -23.37
N ASN A 566 -1.53 16.44 -24.69
CA ASN A 566 -0.67 17.32 -25.48
C ASN A 566 -1.47 18.13 -26.52
N GLU A 567 -0.82 19.15 -27.07
CA GLU A 567 -1.44 20.08 -28.03
C GLU A 567 -1.85 19.38 -29.33
N ASP A 568 -1.02 18.46 -29.84
CA ASP A 568 -1.26 17.73 -31.08
C ASP A 568 -2.53 16.87 -30.99
N GLU A 569 -2.75 16.16 -29.87
CA GLU A 569 -3.94 15.34 -29.63
C GLU A 569 -5.23 16.18 -29.69
N VAL A 570 -5.24 17.34 -29.03
CA VAL A 570 -6.40 18.24 -29.03
C VAL A 570 -6.64 18.82 -30.42
N GLN A 571 -5.56 19.18 -31.14
CA GLN A 571 -5.64 19.65 -32.52
C GLN A 571 -6.26 18.58 -33.45
N GLU A 572 -5.89 17.31 -33.28
CA GLU A 572 -6.43 16.21 -34.07
C GLU A 572 -7.92 15.96 -33.79
N ILE A 573 -8.35 16.06 -32.53
CA ILE A 573 -9.76 15.93 -32.16
C ILE A 573 -10.58 17.08 -32.76
N LEU A 574 -10.08 18.32 -32.67
CA LEU A 574 -10.70 19.49 -33.28
C LEU A 574 -10.85 19.35 -34.80
N ALA A 575 -9.84 18.79 -35.48
CA ALA A 575 -9.91 18.54 -36.91
C ALA A 575 -10.98 17.49 -37.27
N SER A 576 -11.20 16.50 -36.40
CA SER A 576 -12.09 15.36 -36.63
C SER A 576 -13.55 15.64 -36.27
N ALA A 577 -13.81 16.65 -35.43
CA ALA A 577 -15.13 16.97 -34.92
C ALA A 577 -16.13 17.50 -35.98
N LYS A 578 -15.70 17.85 -37.20
CA LYS A 578 -16.55 18.25 -38.35
C LYS A 578 -17.66 19.27 -38.01
N GLY A 579 -17.37 20.23 -37.12
CA GLY A 579 -18.31 21.28 -36.70
C GLY A 579 -19.17 20.93 -35.48
N LYS A 580 -18.99 19.76 -34.86
CA LYS A 580 -19.57 19.43 -33.55
C LYS A 580 -18.93 20.32 -32.47
N PRO A 581 -19.71 20.95 -31.58
CA PRO A 581 -19.16 21.75 -30.50
C PRO A 581 -18.39 20.88 -29.50
N ILE A 582 -17.25 21.40 -29.04
CA ILE A 582 -16.36 20.76 -28.09
C ILE A 582 -16.26 21.60 -26.83
N TYR A 583 -16.40 20.97 -25.66
CA TYR A 583 -16.35 21.67 -24.38
C TYR A 583 -15.35 21.03 -23.41
N ALA A 584 -14.71 21.86 -22.58
CA ALA A 584 -13.91 21.43 -21.44
C ALA A 584 -14.42 22.12 -20.15
N TRP A 585 -14.19 21.49 -18.99
CA TRP A 585 -14.63 22.00 -17.69
C TRP A 585 -13.46 22.42 -16.80
N LEU A 586 -13.45 23.69 -16.38
CA LEU A 586 -12.51 24.21 -15.38
C LEU A 586 -13.26 25.11 -14.40
N GLY A 587 -14.15 24.51 -13.60
CA GLY A 587 -15.10 25.22 -12.72
C GLY A 587 -16.26 25.90 -13.46
N LYS A 588 -16.15 26.00 -14.78
CA LYS A 588 -17.19 26.42 -15.73
C LYS A 588 -16.91 25.80 -17.09
N TRP A 589 -17.90 25.83 -17.97
CA TRP A 589 -17.77 25.38 -19.35
C TRP A 589 -16.95 26.37 -20.19
N PHE A 590 -15.98 25.84 -20.93
CA PHE A 590 -15.25 26.52 -21.99
C PHE A 590 -15.49 25.78 -23.30
N GLU A 591 -15.86 26.52 -24.35
CA GLU A 591 -15.87 25.97 -25.71
C GLU A 591 -14.43 25.91 -26.22
N VAL A 592 -13.99 24.75 -26.68
CA VAL A 592 -12.63 24.52 -27.18
C VAL A 592 -12.66 24.63 -28.70
N ASN A 593 -11.84 25.53 -29.25
CA ASN A 593 -11.76 25.78 -30.68
C ASN A 593 -10.30 26.04 -31.12
N LYS A 594 -10.09 26.18 -32.43
CA LYS A 594 -8.75 26.39 -33.02
C LYS A 594 -8.07 27.69 -32.58
N GLU A 595 -8.80 28.65 -32.03
CA GLU A 595 -8.27 29.95 -31.63
C GLU A 595 -7.84 29.98 -30.16
N ASN A 596 -8.48 29.20 -29.29
CA ASN A 596 -8.26 29.27 -27.83
C ASN A 596 -7.62 28.03 -27.19
N TYR A 597 -7.56 26.89 -27.89
CA TYR A 597 -7.14 25.62 -27.28
C TYR A 597 -5.73 25.67 -26.68
N THR A 598 -4.77 26.31 -27.34
CA THR A 598 -3.39 26.46 -26.84
C THR A 598 -3.32 27.25 -25.52
N GLU A 599 -4.14 28.29 -25.34
CA GLU A 599 -4.17 29.06 -24.09
C GLU A 599 -4.88 28.28 -22.99
N LEU A 600 -6.01 27.64 -23.31
CA LEU A 600 -6.75 26.79 -22.37
C LEU A 600 -5.86 25.66 -21.83
N LEU A 601 -5.10 24.99 -22.71
CA LEU A 601 -4.23 23.89 -22.33
C LEU A 601 -3.22 24.28 -21.24
N LYS A 602 -2.67 25.50 -21.25
CA LYS A 602 -1.75 25.97 -20.20
C LYS A 602 -2.36 25.98 -18.79
N ASP A 603 -3.67 26.10 -18.68
CA ASP A 603 -4.37 26.02 -17.40
C ASP A 603 -4.68 24.58 -17.00
N PHE A 604 -4.98 23.71 -17.96
CA PHE A 604 -5.21 22.28 -17.73
C PHE A 604 -3.92 21.48 -17.47
N GLU A 605 -2.78 21.89 -18.04
CA GLU A 605 -1.44 21.31 -17.78
C GLU A 605 -1.02 21.42 -16.31
N LYS A 606 -1.62 22.36 -15.57
CA LYS A 606 -1.38 22.51 -14.13
C LYS A 606 -2.13 21.46 -13.30
N LEU A 607 -3.06 20.71 -13.90
CA LEU A 607 -3.87 19.70 -13.23
C LEU A 607 -3.24 18.31 -13.40
N GLN A 608 -2.68 17.75 -12.33
CA GLN A 608 -2.18 16.37 -12.29
C GLN A 608 -3.27 15.34 -12.59
N PHE A 609 -4.52 15.67 -12.28
CA PHE A 609 -5.70 14.87 -12.61
C PHE A 609 -6.95 15.77 -12.65
N SER A 610 -8.01 15.24 -13.24
CA SER A 610 -9.31 15.90 -13.36
C SER A 610 -10.39 15.18 -12.53
N MET A 611 -11.34 15.96 -12.02
CA MET A 611 -12.59 15.48 -11.41
C MET A 611 -13.76 15.96 -12.28
N PHE A 612 -13.91 15.34 -13.45
CA PHE A 612 -14.89 15.78 -14.45
C PHE A 612 -16.33 15.67 -13.92
N PRO A 613 -17.15 16.74 -13.93
CA PRO A 613 -18.49 16.75 -13.34
C PRO A 613 -19.52 16.16 -14.30
N LEU A 614 -19.71 14.84 -14.26
CA LEU A 614 -20.67 14.15 -15.14
C LEU A 614 -22.10 14.70 -15.03
N TYR A 615 -22.47 15.26 -13.87
CA TYR A 615 -23.80 15.80 -13.60
C TYR A 615 -24.11 17.11 -14.33
N GLU A 616 -23.08 17.80 -14.83
CA GLU A 616 -23.25 19.02 -15.65
C GLU A 616 -23.64 18.69 -17.11
N ILE A 617 -23.47 17.44 -17.55
CA ILE A 617 -23.86 17.02 -18.91
C ILE A 617 -25.35 16.69 -18.94
N LYS A 618 -26.14 17.60 -19.50
CA LYS A 618 -27.60 17.44 -19.64
C LYS A 618 -28.00 16.42 -20.71
N ASP A 619 -27.37 16.46 -21.89
CA ASP A 619 -27.69 15.62 -23.04
C ASP A 619 -26.75 14.42 -23.17
N ARG A 620 -26.80 13.50 -22.19
CA ARG A 620 -25.87 12.37 -22.09
C ARG A 620 -25.98 11.39 -23.26
N ALA A 621 -27.20 11.19 -23.78
CA ALA A 621 -27.47 10.24 -24.86
C ALA A 621 -26.74 10.61 -26.17
N ASN A 622 -26.60 11.91 -26.45
CA ASN A 622 -26.00 12.41 -27.69
C ASN A 622 -24.60 13.01 -27.48
N SER A 623 -23.95 12.69 -26.36
CA SER A 623 -22.64 13.23 -26.00
C SER A 623 -21.57 12.15 -25.96
N LEU A 624 -20.35 12.55 -26.32
CA LEU A 624 -19.12 11.75 -26.16
C LEU A 624 -18.19 12.48 -25.20
N LEU A 625 -17.78 11.81 -24.13
CA LEU A 625 -16.67 12.23 -23.28
C LEU A 625 -15.38 11.61 -23.82
N ILE A 626 -14.32 12.41 -23.91
CA ILE A 626 -12.98 11.94 -24.23
C ILE A 626 -12.10 12.26 -23.03
N THR A 627 -11.51 11.23 -22.45
CA THR A 627 -10.61 11.33 -21.29
C THR A 627 -9.28 10.67 -21.62
N LYS A 628 -8.27 10.96 -20.81
CA LYS A 628 -6.94 10.36 -20.91
C LYS A 628 -6.49 9.96 -19.51
N GLY A 629 -5.99 8.74 -19.41
CA GLY A 629 -5.69 8.09 -18.13
C GLY A 629 -4.69 8.87 -17.28
N THR A 630 -4.95 8.92 -15.97
CA THR A 630 -3.99 9.33 -14.95
C THR A 630 -4.02 8.25 -13.87
N THR A 631 -2.87 7.86 -13.31
CA THR A 631 -2.86 6.87 -12.21
C THR A 631 -3.26 7.48 -10.87
N THR A 632 -3.47 8.79 -10.81
CA THR A 632 -3.78 9.54 -9.61
C THR A 632 -5.14 10.21 -9.73
N SER A 633 -5.97 10.05 -8.70
CA SER A 633 -7.14 10.90 -8.39
C SER A 633 -7.76 10.44 -7.07
N PRO A 634 -8.56 11.30 -6.42
CA PRO A 634 -9.48 10.89 -5.37
C PRO A 634 -10.46 9.83 -5.87
N ASN A 635 -10.83 8.95 -4.96
CA ASN A 635 -11.99 8.09 -5.09
C ASN A 635 -13.25 8.93 -4.81
N LEU A 636 -14.41 8.45 -5.24
CA LEU A 636 -15.66 9.15 -5.03
C LEU A 636 -16.05 9.20 -3.53
N ASN A 637 -15.61 8.21 -2.74
CA ASN A 637 -15.73 8.18 -1.28
C ASN A 637 -14.93 9.27 -0.56
N ASP A 638 -13.76 9.63 -1.09
CA ASP A 638 -12.88 10.65 -0.47
C ASP A 638 -13.56 12.03 -0.41
N VAL A 639 -14.48 12.26 -1.36
CA VAL A 639 -15.26 13.49 -1.56
C VAL A 639 -16.75 13.32 -1.22
N SER A 640 -17.13 12.26 -0.51
CA SER A 640 -18.54 11.90 -0.21
C SER A 640 -19.37 13.01 0.46
N GLU A 641 -18.74 13.93 1.19
CA GLU A 641 -19.42 15.05 1.88
C GLU A 641 -19.58 16.31 0.99
N SER A 642 -18.97 16.32 -0.19
CA SER A 642 -18.93 17.49 -1.08
C SER A 642 -20.20 17.69 -1.91
N ASN A 643 -20.39 18.92 -2.44
CA ASN A 643 -21.47 19.17 -3.40
C ASN A 643 -21.24 18.45 -4.73
N PHE A 644 -19.98 18.23 -5.11
CA PHE A 644 -19.62 17.41 -6.27
C PHE A 644 -20.19 16.00 -6.17
N HIS A 645 -19.99 15.33 -5.02
CA HIS A 645 -20.54 14.00 -4.79
C HIS A 645 -22.07 14.02 -4.83
N LYS A 646 -22.72 15.01 -4.19
CA LYS A 646 -24.18 15.20 -4.29
C LYS A 646 -24.66 15.40 -5.74
N GLY A 647 -23.85 16.05 -6.59
CA GLY A 647 -24.12 16.19 -8.02
C GLY A 647 -24.10 14.83 -8.72
N ILE A 648 -23.07 14.03 -8.46
CA ILE A 648 -22.91 12.68 -9.03
C ILE A 648 -24.04 11.75 -8.56
N THR A 649 -24.41 11.74 -7.28
CA THR A 649 -25.48 10.87 -6.76
C THR A 649 -26.86 11.23 -7.28
N LYS A 650 -27.11 12.50 -7.64
CA LYS A 650 -28.35 12.93 -8.30
C LYS A 650 -28.52 12.38 -9.71
N LEU A 651 -27.47 11.85 -10.34
CA LEU A 651 -27.62 11.18 -11.62
C LEU A 651 -28.41 9.89 -11.39
N ALA A 652 -29.63 9.84 -11.92
CA ALA A 652 -30.49 8.68 -11.71
C ALA A 652 -29.81 7.41 -12.26
N ILE A 653 -29.96 6.31 -11.51
CA ILE A 653 -29.44 4.98 -11.88
C ILE A 653 -29.92 4.56 -13.28
N ASP A 654 -31.12 4.99 -13.68
CA ASP A 654 -31.71 4.70 -14.99
C ASP A 654 -31.24 5.64 -16.12
N THR A 655 -30.32 6.58 -15.86
CA THR A 655 -29.74 7.41 -16.93
C THR A 655 -28.80 6.58 -17.79
N SER A 656 -28.95 6.68 -19.11
CA SER A 656 -28.05 6.00 -20.04
C SER A 656 -26.58 6.35 -19.74
N PRO A 657 -25.67 5.35 -19.75
CA PRO A 657 -24.25 5.60 -19.52
C PRO A 657 -23.72 6.60 -20.55
N LEU A 658 -22.88 7.52 -20.10
CA LEU A 658 -22.22 8.47 -21.00
C LEU A 658 -21.18 7.73 -21.84
N LYS A 659 -21.30 7.84 -23.16
CA LYS A 659 -20.29 7.29 -24.09
C LYS A 659 -18.96 7.95 -23.78
N THR A 660 -17.97 7.16 -23.42
CA THR A 660 -16.67 7.66 -22.97
C THR A 660 -15.55 6.93 -23.73
N PHE A 661 -14.66 7.69 -24.35
CA PHE A 661 -13.48 7.17 -25.00
C PHE A 661 -12.24 7.57 -24.20
N CYS A 662 -11.41 6.59 -23.87
CA CYS A 662 -10.17 6.77 -23.14
C CYS A 662 -9.02 6.68 -24.15
N LEU A 663 -8.30 7.79 -24.31
CA LEU A 663 -7.22 7.90 -25.28
C LEU A 663 -5.93 7.26 -24.75
N GLY A 664 -5.36 6.34 -25.51
CA GLY A 664 -4.12 5.64 -25.17
C GLY A 664 -4.33 4.42 -24.28
N ASP A 665 -3.22 3.85 -23.81
CA ASP A 665 -3.18 2.61 -23.01
C ASP A 665 -3.14 2.88 -21.50
N ASP A 666 -3.03 4.13 -21.09
CA ASP A 666 -2.97 4.51 -19.68
C ASP A 666 -4.26 4.07 -18.96
N PRO A 667 -4.15 3.53 -17.73
CA PRO A 667 -5.32 3.12 -16.99
C PRO A 667 -6.22 4.32 -16.66
N LEU A 668 -7.52 4.06 -16.55
CA LEU A 668 -8.47 5.03 -16.04
C LEU A 668 -8.05 5.51 -14.64
N SER A 669 -8.26 6.80 -14.38
CA SER A 669 -8.08 7.33 -13.03
C SER A 669 -9.00 6.64 -12.02
N PRO A 670 -8.61 6.55 -10.74
CA PRO A 670 -9.44 5.95 -9.70
C PRO A 670 -10.91 6.42 -9.74
N TYR A 671 -11.12 7.73 -9.85
CA TYR A 671 -12.44 8.32 -10.08
C TYR A 671 -13.17 7.76 -11.31
N MET A 672 -12.54 7.76 -12.49
CA MET A 672 -13.15 7.24 -13.74
C MET A 672 -13.44 5.74 -13.65
N LYS A 673 -12.59 4.98 -12.96
CA LYS A 673 -12.77 3.56 -12.71
C LYS A 673 -14.01 3.30 -11.86
N THR A 674 -14.22 4.06 -10.78
CA THR A 674 -15.47 4.01 -9.99
C THR A 674 -16.71 4.31 -10.85
N LEU A 675 -16.66 5.33 -11.71
CA LEU A 675 -17.78 5.65 -12.60
C LEU A 675 -18.11 4.53 -13.58
N LYS A 676 -17.08 3.83 -14.09
CA LYS A 676 -17.24 2.65 -14.95
C LYS A 676 -17.84 1.48 -14.19
N GLU A 677 -17.38 1.23 -12.97
CA GLU A 677 -17.91 0.17 -12.10
C GLU A 677 -19.41 0.38 -11.79
N PHE A 678 -19.84 1.62 -11.53
CA PHE A 678 -21.25 1.98 -11.35
C PHE A 678 -22.04 2.18 -12.64
N ARG A 679 -21.47 1.84 -13.81
CA ARG A 679 -22.12 1.98 -15.13
C ARG A 679 -22.60 3.40 -15.44
N MET A 680 -21.98 4.43 -14.86
CA MET A 680 -22.25 5.83 -15.20
C MET A 680 -21.61 6.23 -16.54
N ILE A 681 -20.54 5.54 -16.92
CA ILE A 681 -19.88 5.69 -18.22
C ILE A 681 -19.78 4.35 -18.94
N GLN A 682 -19.89 4.41 -20.27
CA GLN A 682 -19.51 3.32 -21.14
C GLN A 682 -18.12 3.63 -21.70
N ALA A 683 -17.09 3.18 -20.97
CA ALA A 683 -15.70 3.41 -21.33
C ALA A 683 -15.23 2.40 -22.40
N GLU A 684 -14.58 2.94 -23.43
CA GLU A 684 -13.81 2.21 -24.44
C GLU A 684 -12.41 2.79 -24.49
N ASN A 685 -11.40 1.95 -24.67
CA ASN A 685 -9.99 2.38 -24.78
C ASN A 685 -9.53 2.23 -26.23
N GLY A 686 -8.62 3.09 -26.67
CA GLY A 686 -7.98 2.95 -27.98
C GLY A 686 -7.10 4.13 -28.36
N GLU A 687 -6.53 4.04 -29.56
CA GLU A 687 -5.66 5.10 -30.07
C GLU A 687 -6.47 6.25 -30.69
N ILE A 688 -5.78 7.37 -30.98
CA ILE A 688 -6.40 8.53 -31.61
C ILE A 688 -7.06 8.17 -32.95
N LYS A 689 -6.52 7.19 -33.68
CA LYS A 689 -7.09 6.70 -34.95
C LYS A 689 -8.48 6.07 -34.74
N ASP A 690 -8.68 5.32 -33.67
CA ASP A 690 -9.97 4.69 -33.36
C ASP A 690 -11.00 5.74 -32.95
N LEU A 691 -10.56 6.75 -32.19
CA LEU A 691 -11.38 7.91 -31.83
C LEU A 691 -11.83 8.69 -33.06
N LYS A 692 -10.92 8.96 -34.02
CA LYS A 692 -11.27 9.61 -35.29
C LYS A 692 -12.35 8.82 -36.03
N ASN A 693 -12.18 7.50 -36.12
CA ASN A 693 -13.16 6.63 -36.77
C ASN A 693 -14.54 6.69 -36.08
N ILE A 694 -14.59 6.72 -34.74
CA ILE A 694 -15.82 6.90 -33.95
C ILE A 694 -16.50 8.24 -34.25
N ILE A 695 -15.75 9.35 -34.18
CA ILE A 695 -16.29 10.70 -34.35
C ILE A 695 -16.76 10.94 -35.79
N GLU A 696 -15.94 10.54 -36.77
CA GLU A 696 -16.17 10.83 -38.19
C GLU A 696 -17.29 10.00 -38.79
N LYS A 697 -17.45 8.73 -38.36
CA LYS A 697 -18.52 7.83 -38.81
C LYS A 697 -19.75 7.88 -37.92
N ASN A 698 -19.69 8.59 -36.79
CA ASN A 698 -20.77 8.70 -35.82
C ASN A 698 -21.23 7.31 -35.32
N ILE A 699 -20.28 6.49 -34.89
CA ILE A 699 -20.51 5.12 -34.41
C ILE A 699 -19.94 4.95 -33.01
N PHE A 700 -20.54 4.07 -32.21
CA PHE A 700 -20.00 3.70 -30.90
C PHE A 700 -20.32 2.22 -30.62
N PRO A 701 -19.51 1.52 -29.79
CA PRO A 701 -19.85 0.17 -29.37
C PRO A 701 -21.24 0.11 -28.71
N LYS A 702 -22.04 -0.89 -29.10
CA LYS A 702 -23.35 -1.15 -28.50
C LYS A 702 -23.17 -1.66 -27.08
N ASN A 703 -23.84 -1.02 -26.12
CA ASN A 703 -24.02 -1.60 -24.80
C ASN A 703 -24.98 -2.81 -24.90
N GLN A 704 -24.49 -4.00 -24.54
CA GLN A 704 -25.26 -5.26 -24.55
C GLN A 704 -25.68 -5.70 -23.15
N GLU A 705 -25.45 -4.86 -22.14
CA GLU A 705 -25.79 -5.13 -20.74
C GLU A 705 -27.20 -4.63 -20.40
N ASP A 706 -27.97 -5.45 -19.68
CA ASP A 706 -29.29 -5.08 -19.14
C ASP A 706 -29.53 -5.74 -17.76
N ASN A 707 -30.77 -5.99 -17.36
CA ASN A 707 -31.08 -6.63 -16.07
C ASN A 707 -30.93 -8.16 -16.10
N SER A 708 -30.88 -8.76 -17.28
CA SER A 708 -30.72 -10.19 -17.52
C SER A 708 -29.38 -10.54 -18.17
N HIS A 709 -28.66 -9.58 -18.74
CA HIS A 709 -27.40 -9.79 -19.44
C HIS A 709 -26.29 -8.99 -18.76
N LEU A 710 -25.27 -9.67 -18.23
CA LEU A 710 -24.04 -9.08 -17.72
C LEU A 710 -22.93 -9.20 -18.76
N GLN A 711 -22.35 -8.07 -19.17
CA GLN A 711 -21.19 -8.04 -20.07
C GLN A 711 -19.88 -7.99 -19.27
N ILE A 712 -18.99 -8.97 -19.48
CA ILE A 712 -17.62 -8.95 -18.94
C ILE A 712 -16.66 -8.81 -20.12
N LYS A 713 -16.38 -7.55 -20.49
CA LYS A 713 -15.58 -7.20 -21.68
C LYS A 713 -14.20 -7.86 -21.69
N PRO A 714 -13.38 -7.82 -20.60
CA PRO A 714 -12.04 -8.39 -20.64
C PRO A 714 -12.03 -9.89 -20.94
N ALA A 715 -13.04 -10.64 -20.49
CA ALA A 715 -13.19 -12.07 -20.79
C ALA A 715 -13.92 -12.35 -22.11
N GLN A 716 -14.44 -11.31 -22.78
CA GLN A 716 -15.30 -11.43 -23.95
C GLN A 716 -16.47 -12.42 -23.72
N ILE A 717 -17.15 -12.32 -22.57
CA ILE A 717 -18.33 -13.12 -22.25
C ILE A 717 -19.54 -12.27 -21.85
N ILE A 718 -20.73 -12.83 -22.05
CA ILE A 718 -21.99 -12.36 -21.48
C ILE A 718 -22.53 -13.46 -20.56
N ILE A 719 -22.92 -13.11 -19.34
CA ILE A 719 -23.68 -13.99 -18.44
C ILE A 719 -25.16 -13.63 -18.55
N THR A 720 -25.99 -14.59 -18.97
CA THR A 720 -27.43 -14.41 -19.15
C THR A 720 -28.21 -15.10 -18.03
N GLU A 721 -29.08 -14.35 -17.36
CA GLU A 721 -30.07 -14.83 -16.40
C GLU A 721 -31.38 -15.18 -17.12
N THR A 722 -31.86 -16.41 -16.93
CA THR A 722 -33.16 -16.87 -17.44
C THR A 722 -33.98 -17.56 -16.35
N ALA A 723 -35.30 -17.58 -16.51
CA ALA A 723 -36.17 -18.36 -15.63
C ALA A 723 -35.87 -19.87 -15.80
N GLN A 724 -35.75 -20.60 -14.69
CA GLN A 724 -35.52 -22.04 -14.73
C GLN A 724 -36.79 -22.75 -15.23
N LYS A 725 -36.72 -23.36 -16.42
CA LYS A 725 -37.86 -24.06 -17.03
C LYS A 725 -37.95 -25.55 -16.65
N ASP A 726 -36.82 -26.18 -16.28
CA ASP A 726 -36.72 -27.62 -15.92
C ASP A 726 -35.73 -27.85 -14.76
N LYS A 727 -35.71 -29.07 -14.17
CA LYS A 727 -34.60 -29.53 -13.31
C LYS A 727 -33.33 -29.76 -14.16
N THR A 728 -32.77 -28.70 -14.71
CA THR A 728 -31.50 -28.72 -15.43
C THR A 728 -30.38 -29.18 -14.51
N VAL A 729 -29.60 -30.17 -14.97
CA VAL A 729 -28.38 -30.61 -14.26
C VAL A 729 -27.37 -29.46 -14.30
N THR A 730 -27.05 -28.92 -13.13
CA THR A 730 -26.05 -27.87 -12.94
C THR A 730 -24.66 -28.41 -13.29
N LYS A 731 -24.09 -27.99 -14.42
CA LYS A 731 -22.73 -28.37 -14.84
C LYS A 731 -21.72 -27.23 -14.74
N ALA A 732 -22.18 -25.98 -14.77
CA ALA A 732 -21.34 -24.81 -14.60
C ALA A 732 -21.01 -24.56 -13.11
N PRO A 733 -19.89 -23.88 -12.82
CA PRO A 733 -19.55 -23.48 -11.46
C PRO A 733 -20.52 -22.42 -10.91
N ASP A 734 -20.65 -22.37 -9.59
CA ASP A 734 -21.49 -21.39 -8.86
C ASP A 734 -21.02 -19.94 -9.05
N HIS A 735 -19.76 -19.76 -9.45
CA HIS A 735 -19.14 -18.49 -9.81
C HIS A 735 -19.91 -17.65 -10.86
N PHE A 736 -20.72 -18.27 -11.71
CA PHE A 736 -21.54 -17.53 -12.69
C PHE A 736 -22.54 -16.61 -11.98
N PHE A 737 -23.25 -17.14 -10.97
CA PHE A 737 -24.18 -16.34 -10.18
C PHE A 737 -23.45 -15.30 -9.32
N ARG A 738 -22.27 -15.64 -8.78
CA ARG A 738 -21.47 -14.71 -7.96
C ARG A 738 -21.09 -13.46 -8.74
N LEU A 739 -20.53 -13.63 -9.95
CA LEU A 739 -20.15 -12.52 -10.83
C LEU A 739 -21.38 -11.73 -11.29
N PHE A 740 -22.47 -12.41 -11.64
CA PHE A 740 -23.72 -11.78 -12.03
C PHE A 740 -24.28 -10.90 -10.91
N ALA A 741 -24.45 -11.47 -9.71
CA ALA A 741 -25.01 -10.77 -8.55
C ALA A 741 -24.14 -9.57 -8.13
N TYR A 742 -22.81 -9.71 -8.10
CA TYR A 742 -21.91 -8.60 -7.79
C TYR A 742 -22.11 -7.42 -8.74
N ASN A 743 -22.15 -7.66 -10.05
CA ASN A 743 -22.34 -6.57 -11.01
C ASN A 743 -23.75 -5.97 -10.97
N GLN A 744 -24.79 -6.78 -10.70
CA GLN A 744 -26.14 -6.24 -10.46
C GLN A 744 -26.18 -5.36 -9.21
N ILE A 745 -25.42 -5.69 -8.15
CA ILE A 745 -25.26 -4.81 -6.99
C ILE A 745 -24.57 -3.52 -7.41
N MET A 746 -23.43 -3.58 -8.12
CA MET A 746 -22.72 -2.36 -8.55
C MET A 746 -23.60 -1.44 -9.40
N LYS A 747 -24.35 -2.00 -10.35
CA LYS A 747 -25.28 -1.27 -11.20
C LYS A 747 -26.41 -0.59 -10.40
N ASN A 748 -27.02 -1.30 -9.47
CA ASN A 748 -28.21 -0.83 -8.76
C ASN A 748 -27.89 -0.01 -7.49
N ALA A 749 -26.72 -0.22 -6.87
CA ALA A 749 -26.31 0.55 -5.70
C ALA A 749 -25.84 1.96 -6.09
N GLY A 750 -25.18 2.07 -7.26
CA GLY A 750 -24.69 3.33 -7.81
C GLY A 750 -23.77 4.11 -6.86
N ALA A 751 -23.59 5.40 -7.14
CA ALA A 751 -22.76 6.28 -6.33
C ALA A 751 -23.33 6.53 -4.91
N GLU A 752 -24.64 6.37 -4.70
CA GLU A 752 -25.26 6.54 -3.38
C GLU A 752 -24.73 5.52 -2.37
N SER A 753 -24.33 4.33 -2.83
CA SER A 753 -23.80 3.25 -1.99
C SER A 753 -22.48 3.59 -1.28
N ILE A 754 -21.81 4.66 -1.70
CA ILE A 754 -20.58 5.15 -1.08
C ILE A 754 -20.86 5.86 0.25
N HIS A 755 -22.08 6.39 0.45
CA HIS A 755 -22.43 7.00 1.71
C HIS A 755 -22.35 5.98 2.86
N LYS A 756 -21.70 6.35 3.96
CA LYS A 756 -21.48 5.47 5.14
C LYS A 756 -22.77 4.85 5.70
N ASN A 757 -23.91 5.53 5.53
CA ASN A 757 -25.21 5.10 6.04
C ASN A 757 -26.12 4.50 4.96
N PHE A 758 -25.58 4.15 3.79
CA PHE A 758 -26.39 3.54 2.74
C PHE A 758 -26.87 2.16 3.18
N THR A 759 -28.18 1.97 3.17
CA THR A 759 -28.82 0.69 3.52
C THR A 759 -29.87 0.34 2.47
N ASP A 760 -29.57 -0.65 1.64
CA ASP A 760 -30.55 -1.29 0.77
C ASP A 760 -30.66 -2.78 1.13
N THR A 761 -31.79 -3.13 1.74
CA THR A 761 -32.06 -4.49 2.21
C THR A 761 -32.12 -5.51 1.06
N ASN A 762 -32.55 -5.12 -0.14
CA ASN A 762 -32.62 -5.99 -1.29
C ASN A 762 -31.22 -6.27 -1.86
N LEU A 763 -30.37 -5.24 -1.93
CA LEU A 763 -28.99 -5.40 -2.40
C LEU A 763 -28.15 -6.19 -1.40
N VAL A 764 -28.32 -5.95 -0.10
CA VAL A 764 -27.68 -6.78 0.95
C VAL A 764 -28.16 -8.23 0.85
N ALA A 765 -29.47 -8.47 0.65
CA ALA A 765 -29.98 -9.83 0.49
C ALA A 765 -29.45 -10.52 -0.77
N LEU A 766 -29.28 -9.80 -1.89
CA LEU A 766 -28.64 -10.32 -3.10
C LEU A 766 -27.17 -10.67 -2.85
N ALA A 767 -26.44 -9.79 -2.16
CA ALA A 767 -25.06 -10.03 -1.76
C ALA A 767 -24.96 -11.29 -0.89
N GLN A 768 -25.84 -11.44 0.10
CA GLN A 768 -25.92 -12.61 0.99
C GLN A 768 -26.23 -13.90 0.24
N LYS A 769 -27.18 -13.89 -0.71
CA LYS A 769 -27.50 -15.05 -1.54
C LYS A 769 -26.29 -15.52 -2.36
N ALA A 770 -25.59 -14.59 -3.00
CA ALA A 770 -24.43 -14.88 -3.84
C ALA A 770 -23.12 -15.04 -3.05
N TYR A 771 -23.10 -14.62 -1.79
CA TYR A 771 -21.93 -14.61 -0.93
C TYR A 771 -20.76 -13.81 -1.54
N VAL A 772 -21.03 -12.54 -1.86
CA VAL A 772 -20.07 -11.63 -2.51
C VAL A 772 -19.87 -10.39 -1.66
N VAL A 773 -18.61 -9.99 -1.46
CA VAL A 773 -18.29 -8.69 -0.83
C VAL A 773 -18.53 -7.56 -1.83
N SER A 774 -19.14 -6.47 -1.39
CA SER A 774 -19.59 -5.37 -2.24
C SER A 774 -19.68 -4.05 -1.45
N PRO A 775 -19.99 -2.90 -2.05
CA PRO A 775 -20.15 -1.63 -1.31
C PRO A 775 -21.13 -1.70 -0.14
N VAL A 776 -22.12 -2.61 -0.21
CA VAL A 776 -23.20 -2.76 0.80
C VAL A 776 -22.97 -3.92 1.78
N SER A 777 -21.95 -4.77 1.55
CA SER A 777 -21.78 -6.03 2.30
C SER A 777 -20.32 -6.31 2.66
N SER A 778 -20.12 -7.14 3.67
CA SER A 778 -18.80 -7.50 4.20
C SER A 778 -18.81 -8.93 4.73
N LEU A 779 -17.66 -9.61 4.66
CA LEU A 779 -17.42 -10.89 5.32
C LEU A 779 -16.74 -10.65 6.66
N ILE A 780 -17.25 -11.29 7.71
CA ILE A 780 -16.66 -11.22 9.05
C ILE A 780 -16.56 -12.60 9.70
N VAL A 781 -15.37 -12.91 10.22
CA VAL A 781 -15.12 -14.06 11.10
C VAL A 781 -15.16 -13.57 12.54
N LEU A 782 -15.96 -14.21 13.39
CA LEU A 782 -16.02 -13.96 14.83
C LEU A 782 -15.65 -15.27 15.57
N GLU A 783 -15.12 -15.12 16.78
CA GLU A 783 -14.66 -16.22 17.62
C GLU A 783 -15.76 -17.21 18.01
N THR A 784 -16.96 -16.70 18.35
CA THR A 784 -18.05 -17.53 18.90
C THR A 784 -19.39 -17.30 18.21
N GLN A 785 -20.24 -18.34 18.20
CA GLN A 785 -21.61 -18.23 17.71
C GLN A 785 -22.45 -17.21 18.50
N ALA A 786 -22.18 -17.05 19.80
CA ALA A 786 -22.84 -16.05 20.64
C ALA A 786 -22.52 -14.61 20.18
N ASP A 787 -21.32 -14.36 19.64
CA ASP A 787 -20.98 -13.05 19.07
C ASP A 787 -21.77 -12.78 17.79
N TYR A 788 -21.92 -13.78 16.92
CA TYR A 788 -22.79 -13.68 15.74
C TYR A 788 -24.23 -13.33 16.13
N GLU A 789 -24.80 -14.02 17.10
CA GLU A 789 -26.15 -13.74 17.62
C GLU A 789 -26.26 -12.34 18.23
N ARG A 790 -25.26 -11.91 19.02
CA ARG A 790 -25.21 -10.60 19.66
C ARG A 790 -25.27 -9.45 18.65
N PHE A 791 -24.61 -9.57 17.51
CA PHE A 791 -24.62 -8.55 16.45
C PHE A 791 -25.73 -8.75 15.41
N GLY A 792 -26.60 -9.74 15.61
CA GLY A 792 -27.69 -10.07 14.67
C GLY A 792 -27.14 -10.42 13.28
N ILE A 793 -26.04 -11.18 13.25
CA ILE A 793 -25.41 -11.71 12.05
C ILE A 793 -25.76 -13.20 11.98
N GLU A 794 -26.68 -13.53 11.08
CA GLU A 794 -27.16 -14.90 10.90
C GLU A 794 -26.62 -15.50 9.60
N GLU A 795 -26.36 -16.80 9.63
CA GLU A 795 -26.04 -17.54 8.41
C GLU A 795 -27.27 -17.59 7.49
N SER A 796 -27.08 -17.18 6.24
CA SER A 796 -28.18 -17.14 5.27
C SER A 796 -28.52 -18.56 4.79
N LYS A 797 -29.70 -19.05 5.19
CA LYS A 797 -30.21 -20.40 4.87
C LYS A 797 -30.34 -20.69 3.37
N ASN A 798 -30.49 -19.65 2.54
CA ASN A 798 -30.65 -19.76 1.08
C ASN A 798 -29.53 -19.00 0.36
N SER A 799 -28.29 -19.36 0.63
CA SER A 799 -27.10 -18.77 0.00
C SER A 799 -26.17 -19.82 -0.58
N LEU A 800 -25.21 -19.38 -1.41
CA LEU A 800 -24.12 -20.23 -1.89
C LEU A 800 -23.06 -20.55 -0.83
N GLY A 801 -23.06 -19.85 0.31
CA GLY A 801 -21.98 -19.92 1.29
C GLY A 801 -20.62 -19.50 0.74
N ASN A 802 -19.57 -19.71 1.54
CA ASN A 802 -18.19 -19.46 1.14
C ASN A 802 -17.84 -20.30 -0.10
N ALA A 803 -17.25 -19.66 -1.12
CA ALA A 803 -16.70 -20.38 -2.25
C ALA A 803 -15.60 -21.36 -1.81
N SER A 804 -15.39 -22.44 -2.57
CA SER A 804 -14.34 -23.41 -2.27
C SER A 804 -13.75 -24.04 -3.53
N MET A 805 -12.54 -24.58 -3.43
CA MET A 805 -11.88 -25.29 -4.54
C MET A 805 -12.68 -26.48 -5.09
N LYS A 806 -13.66 -26.99 -4.34
CA LYS A 806 -14.50 -28.14 -4.73
C LYS A 806 -15.88 -27.75 -5.26
N SER A 807 -16.21 -26.46 -5.44
CA SER A 807 -17.54 -26.01 -5.89
C SER A 807 -17.83 -26.27 -7.39
N SER A 808 -17.76 -27.52 -7.82
CA SER A 808 -18.38 -27.96 -9.08
C SER A 808 -19.79 -28.48 -8.77
N GLY A 809 -20.80 -27.65 -9.04
CA GLY A 809 -22.23 -28.02 -9.16
C GLY A 809 -22.78 -29.02 -8.14
N ALA A 810 -23.22 -28.54 -6.98
CA ALA A 810 -24.10 -29.24 -6.02
C ALA A 810 -23.75 -30.72 -5.77
N VAL A 811 -22.64 -30.98 -5.08
CA VAL A 811 -22.37 -32.27 -4.43
C VAL A 811 -22.41 -32.04 -2.91
N PRO A 812 -23.28 -32.77 -2.16
CA PRO A 812 -23.38 -32.62 -0.71
C PRO A 812 -22.04 -32.85 -0.01
N GLU A 813 -21.78 -32.15 1.09
CA GLU A 813 -20.57 -32.37 1.89
C GLU A 813 -20.54 -33.82 2.44
N PRO A 814 -19.36 -34.41 2.76
CA PRO A 814 -19.26 -35.80 3.22
C PRO A 814 -20.15 -36.12 4.44
N HIS A 815 -20.39 -35.13 5.30
CA HIS A 815 -21.26 -35.26 6.45
C HIS A 815 -22.76 -35.25 6.06
N GLU A 816 -23.14 -34.57 4.99
CA GLU A 816 -24.49 -34.63 4.41
C GLU A 816 -24.74 -36.00 3.75
N TRP A 817 -23.73 -36.58 3.09
CA TRP A 817 -23.79 -37.97 2.62
C TRP A 817 -23.96 -38.95 3.78
N ALA A 818 -23.25 -38.74 4.89
CA ALA A 818 -23.41 -39.54 6.09
C ALA A 818 -24.82 -39.40 6.67
N LEU A 819 -25.38 -38.18 6.71
CA LEU A 819 -26.74 -37.92 7.18
C LEU A 819 -27.80 -38.57 6.27
N ILE A 820 -27.66 -38.44 4.95
CA ILE A 820 -28.53 -39.10 3.96
C ILE A 820 -28.45 -40.62 4.11
N GLY A 821 -27.23 -41.16 4.28
CA GLY A 821 -27.03 -42.58 4.56
C GLY A 821 -27.72 -43.03 5.85
N LEU A 822 -27.61 -42.25 6.92
CA LEU A 822 -28.21 -42.55 8.22
C LEU A 822 -29.75 -42.45 8.17
N VAL A 823 -30.29 -41.49 7.42
CA VAL A 823 -31.72 -41.36 7.13
C VAL A 823 -32.22 -42.54 6.31
N LEU A 824 -31.48 -42.97 5.29
CA LEU A 824 -31.84 -44.14 4.48
C LEU A 824 -31.79 -45.43 5.31
N ILE A 825 -30.80 -45.61 6.18
CA ILE A 825 -30.66 -46.76 7.09
C ILE A 825 -31.80 -46.78 8.12
N THR A 826 -32.17 -45.62 8.67
CA THR A 826 -33.30 -45.53 9.62
C THR A 826 -34.64 -45.76 8.94
N LEU A 827 -34.85 -45.25 7.72
CA LEU A 827 -36.05 -45.52 6.91
C LEU A 827 -36.16 -46.99 6.50
N THR A 828 -35.07 -47.60 6.03
CA THR A 828 -35.06 -49.05 5.71
C THR A 828 -35.22 -49.90 6.97
N GLY A 829 -34.59 -49.53 8.08
CA GLY A 829 -34.78 -50.16 9.38
C GLY A 829 -36.21 -50.04 9.91
N PHE A 830 -36.91 -48.94 9.65
CA PHE A 830 -38.31 -48.75 10.04
C PHE A 830 -39.28 -49.51 9.14
N LEU A 831 -39.05 -49.49 7.82
CA LEU A 831 -39.90 -50.17 6.82
C LEU A 831 -39.72 -51.69 6.83
N TYR A 832 -38.50 -52.19 7.04
CA TYR A 832 -38.19 -53.62 7.07
C TYR A 832 -38.01 -54.20 8.47
N GLY A 833 -37.93 -53.37 9.52
CA GLY A 833 -37.80 -53.83 10.91
C GLY A 833 -38.95 -54.71 11.39
N LYS A 834 -40.17 -54.51 10.84
CA LYS A 834 -41.31 -55.42 11.10
C LYS A 834 -41.15 -56.79 10.43
N LYS A 835 -40.49 -56.88 9.27
CA LYS A 835 -40.18 -58.16 8.59
C LYS A 835 -38.96 -58.86 9.20
N LEU A 836 -37.95 -58.10 9.63
CA LEU A 836 -36.73 -58.64 10.26
C LEU A 836 -36.99 -59.16 11.68
N ARG A 837 -37.96 -58.60 12.42
CA ARG A 837 -38.39 -59.14 13.73
C ARG A 837 -39.04 -60.52 13.65
N GLN A 838 -39.60 -60.93 12.51
CA GLN A 838 -40.13 -62.28 12.31
C GLN A 838 -39.04 -63.34 12.03
N ILE A 839 -37.81 -62.92 11.74
CA ILE A 839 -36.68 -63.82 11.47
C ILE A 839 -35.84 -64.05 12.74
N TRP A 840 -35.96 -63.17 13.75
CA TRP A 840 -35.08 -63.16 14.93
C TRP A 840 -35.78 -63.41 16.27
N ILE A 841 -37.07 -63.72 16.29
CA ILE A 841 -37.78 -64.19 17.49
C ILE A 841 -38.66 -65.38 17.07
N PRO A 842 -38.31 -66.63 17.43
CA PRO A 842 -39.18 -67.79 17.22
C PRO A 842 -40.47 -67.74 18.04
#